data_AF-A0A316U0D6-F1
#
_entry.id   AF-A0A316U0D6-F1
#
_cell.length_a   1.000
_cell.length_b   1.000
_cell.length_c   1.000
_cell.angle_alpha   90.00
_cell.angle_beta   90.00
_cell.angle_gamma   90.00
#
_symmetry.space_group_name_H-M   'P 1'
#
loop_
_entity.id
_entity.type
_entity.pdbx_description
1 polymer ?
#
loop_
_entity_poly.entity_id
_entity_poly.type
_entity_poly.pdbx_seq_one_letter_code
_entity_poly.pdbx_strand_id
1 'polypeptide(L)'
;MGLLTLGTPLSWPETKALSSHVRQHGITQLLSLWAKVKDRRGDAVLWGDEIEYIVVSFDEASKNPRLSLRQGEILKVLAVSHERSCQEVEAEDEEGQGGSGASRADQIPTFHPEYGRYMLESTPGCPFGATPAQLCSVEGNMRMRRRIAKRHLLPNELPLTLTSFPRLGVTDVPFLDDETLVPNGKASQSLFLPDEIINQHVRFPTLTANIRSRRGSKVAINLPIYKDVNTPSPFIDPSIPWDRKLFPGDSEAKDGAAKVDHIYMDSMGFGMGCCCLQVTFQACSVTEARATYDQLVPVTPLLLALSAASPAYRGYLADVDARWSVISGAVDDRTPHERGEAQCDNAVNGDGEQVGPNGNTSCRMYKSRYDSVSSYLSLSPLSRPEVYNDVPLPIHQPTYERLMAPVEQGGGGMDALLARHFAHLFTRDPLVIFSERIDQDDEDSMDHFENIQSTNWQTMRFKPPPPNSDIGWRVEVRSMEVQVTDFENAAFSVFVVLLTRAILRFGLNFYIPISKVDENMHKAQKRNAVLSEKFAFRKDVMGAGRERRGASKEAQLHDNIGSSSLRSSSTAPRTQPKVMYGVNSTWTTPSSSRAASPAKPPPGAGKTAPNGHSASSSIDVEDEYADFTIDELINGTTAARQREAERSGSPSSSSSSSADSVEFPGLLTLVHDYLDSLPAPAHGNSSSPLTGLSHSRSELNLYLSLISHRASGRLVTAATYSRSFIRSHPLYKGDSFISKEVCFDLVKHLDAVERGDVSADEFLPAGYAERRRELERRECTGRHDGSTPGLGEKEEKEGTRGGMKDAATEAERVLRSEEWETAAEHTPPTLEERSAKGGAQGTSVRSGDRMKEEKDQLLGPGVRVGVGAGVGREAGAGAGAGAGAGAGAEQR
;
A
#
# COMPACT_ATOMS: atom_id res chain seq x y z
N MET A 1 -0.85 -2.92 -8.04
CA MET A 1 0.31 -2.01 -8.26
C MET A 1 0.30 -1.26 -9.60
N GLY A 2 1.31 -0.42 -9.89
CA GLY A 2 1.54 0.21 -11.20
C GLY A 2 2.56 -0.56 -12.04
N LEU A 3 2.43 -0.56 -13.37
CA LEU A 3 3.23 -1.45 -14.25
C LEU A 3 4.75 -1.24 -14.08
N LEU A 4 5.47 -2.35 -14.00
CA LEU A 4 6.94 -2.36 -14.02
C LEU A 4 7.44 -2.17 -15.44
N THR A 5 7.70 -0.91 -15.82
CA THR A 5 8.36 -0.60 -17.09
C THR A 5 9.85 -0.96 -17.03
N LEU A 6 10.30 -1.77 -17.97
CA LEU A 6 11.72 -2.01 -18.23
C LEU A 6 12.40 -0.71 -18.71
N GLY A 7 13.70 -0.59 -18.43
CA GLY A 7 14.55 0.54 -18.79
C GLY A 7 15.88 0.49 -18.04
N THR A 8 16.83 1.33 -18.43
CA THR A 8 18.18 1.40 -17.87
C THR A 8 18.17 2.27 -16.61
N PRO A 9 18.35 1.70 -15.40
CA PRO A 9 18.26 2.46 -14.15
C PRO A 9 19.45 3.40 -13.96
N LEU A 10 19.17 4.62 -13.51
CA LEU A 10 20.19 5.58 -13.10
C LEU A 10 20.70 5.31 -11.68
N SER A 11 22.00 5.50 -11.46
CA SER A 11 22.60 5.48 -10.13
C SER A 11 22.16 6.67 -9.28
N TRP A 12 22.41 6.65 -7.98
CA TRP A 12 22.02 7.75 -7.09
C TRP A 12 22.59 9.12 -7.50
N PRO A 13 23.89 9.29 -7.85
CA PRO A 13 24.41 10.58 -8.31
C PRO A 13 23.68 11.14 -9.55
N GLU A 14 23.35 10.28 -10.51
CA GLU A 14 22.64 10.65 -11.74
C GLU A 14 21.16 10.96 -11.44
N THR A 15 20.51 10.12 -10.63
CA THR A 15 19.13 10.33 -10.15
C THR A 15 18.99 11.66 -9.41
N LYS A 16 19.94 11.97 -8.52
CA LYS A 16 19.99 13.22 -7.75
C LYS A 16 20.16 14.45 -8.65
N ALA A 17 20.95 14.35 -9.73
CA ALA A 17 21.11 15.44 -10.69
C ALA A 17 19.79 15.78 -11.42
N LEU A 18 18.91 14.79 -11.60
CA LEU A 18 17.59 14.96 -12.22
C LEU A 18 16.45 15.24 -11.22
N SER A 19 16.70 15.33 -9.91
CA SER A 19 15.65 15.57 -8.90
C SER A 19 14.77 16.78 -9.23
N SER A 20 15.36 17.90 -9.68
CA SER A 20 14.61 19.11 -10.06
C SER A 20 13.81 18.95 -11.35
N HIS A 21 14.33 18.19 -12.32
CA HIS A 21 13.65 17.87 -13.58
C HIS A 21 12.38 17.05 -13.32
N VAL A 22 12.50 15.95 -12.57
CA VAL A 22 11.34 15.10 -12.19
C VAL A 22 10.31 15.89 -11.38
N ARG A 23 10.74 16.73 -10.41
CA ARG A 23 9.82 17.62 -9.68
C ARG A 23 9.09 18.60 -10.61
N GLN A 24 9.79 19.18 -11.58
CA GLN A 24 9.19 20.13 -12.52
C GLN A 24 8.20 19.45 -13.46
N HIS A 25 8.59 18.38 -14.15
CA HIS A 25 7.74 17.67 -15.09
C HIS A 25 6.55 16.98 -14.40
N GLY A 26 6.77 16.31 -13.26
CA GLY A 26 5.68 15.69 -12.49
C GLY A 26 4.60 16.66 -12.01
N ILE A 27 4.94 17.93 -11.78
CA ILE A 27 3.94 18.98 -11.47
C ILE A 27 3.29 19.54 -12.74
N THR A 28 3.94 19.50 -13.91
CA THR A 28 3.26 19.77 -15.19
C THR A 28 2.19 18.71 -15.46
N GLN A 29 2.57 17.43 -15.35
CA GLN A 29 1.71 16.26 -15.54
C GLN A 29 0.47 16.33 -14.64
N LEU A 30 0.69 16.52 -13.33
CA LEU A 30 -0.40 16.65 -12.36
C LEU A 30 -1.33 17.84 -12.66
N LEU A 31 -0.81 18.98 -13.13
CA LEU A 31 -1.63 20.15 -13.49
C LEU A 31 -2.40 19.96 -14.81
N SER A 32 -1.81 19.28 -15.79
CA SER A 32 -2.48 18.91 -17.04
C SER A 32 -3.65 17.95 -16.75
N LEU A 33 -3.40 16.89 -15.98
CA LEU A 33 -4.44 15.99 -15.49
C LEU A 33 -5.51 16.75 -14.68
N TRP A 34 -5.11 17.61 -13.74
CA TRP A 34 -6.03 18.39 -12.90
C TRP A 34 -6.99 19.25 -13.73
N ALA A 35 -6.47 19.95 -14.75
CA ALA A 35 -7.29 20.73 -15.67
C ALA A 35 -8.34 19.85 -16.41
N LYS A 36 -7.97 18.62 -16.77
CA LYS A 36 -8.84 17.64 -17.45
C LYS A 36 -9.90 17.02 -16.50
N VAL A 37 -9.58 16.74 -15.22
CA VAL A 37 -10.41 15.83 -14.37
C VAL A 37 -10.89 16.37 -13.00
N LYS A 38 -10.54 17.59 -12.59
CA LYS A 38 -10.96 18.17 -11.29
C LYS A 38 -12.49 18.26 -11.11
N ASP A 39 -13.22 18.48 -12.20
CA ASP A 39 -14.68 18.65 -12.20
C ASP A 39 -15.45 17.36 -12.59
N ARG A 40 -14.74 16.23 -12.73
CA ARG A 40 -15.34 14.90 -12.96
C ARG A 40 -16.23 14.48 -11.78
N ARG A 41 -17.48 14.11 -12.05
CA ARG A 41 -18.50 13.70 -11.06
C ARG A 41 -19.32 12.52 -11.61
N GLY A 42 -19.82 11.68 -10.72
CA GLY A 42 -20.72 10.57 -11.05
C GLY A 42 -20.03 9.23 -11.33
N ASP A 43 -18.73 9.12 -11.01
CA ASP A 43 -18.00 7.85 -11.11
C ASP A 43 -18.66 6.76 -10.25
N ALA A 44 -18.69 5.53 -10.77
CA ALA A 44 -19.27 4.39 -10.06
C ALA A 44 -18.45 4.04 -8.80
N VAL A 45 -19.14 3.64 -7.73
CA VAL A 45 -18.51 3.15 -6.49
C VAL A 45 -17.99 1.72 -6.74
N LEU A 46 -16.75 1.67 -7.22
CA LEU A 46 -15.98 0.47 -7.49
C LEU A 46 -14.85 0.34 -6.46
N TRP A 47 -14.44 -0.88 -6.14
CA TRP A 47 -13.35 -1.11 -5.19
C TRP A 47 -12.64 -2.44 -5.48
N GLY A 48 -11.44 -2.65 -4.93
CA GLY A 48 -10.72 -3.91 -5.03
C GLY A 48 -9.67 -4.06 -3.94
N ASP A 49 -9.34 -5.30 -3.60
CA ASP A 49 -8.22 -5.63 -2.74
C ASP A 49 -6.95 -5.96 -3.54
N GLU A 50 -5.80 -5.63 -2.97
CA GLU A 50 -4.49 -6.16 -3.37
C GLU A 50 -4.01 -7.06 -2.20
N ILE A 51 -3.70 -8.32 -2.48
CA ILE A 51 -3.29 -9.32 -1.48
C ILE A 51 -1.94 -9.94 -1.83
N GLU A 52 -1.07 -10.05 -0.84
CA GLU A 52 0.33 -10.45 -0.99
C GLU A 52 0.62 -11.80 -0.31
N TYR A 53 1.38 -12.66 -0.98
CA TYR A 53 1.78 -14.01 -0.53
C TYR A 53 3.30 -14.14 -0.42
N ILE A 54 3.76 -14.99 0.49
CA ILE A 54 5.12 -15.52 0.55
C ILE A 54 5.11 -16.97 0.03
N VAL A 55 5.93 -17.28 -0.98
CA VAL A 55 6.11 -18.63 -1.52
C VAL A 55 7.16 -19.37 -0.69
N VAL A 56 6.71 -20.35 0.10
CA VAL A 56 7.58 -21.16 0.97
C VAL A 56 7.80 -22.54 0.35
N SER A 57 9.06 -22.87 0.06
CA SER A 57 9.56 -24.18 -0.32
C SER A 57 9.92 -24.99 0.94
N PHE A 58 9.43 -26.21 1.04
CA PHE A 58 9.65 -27.08 2.21
C PHE A 58 10.66 -28.17 1.92
N ASP A 59 11.61 -28.35 2.84
CA ASP A 59 12.38 -29.57 3.00
C ASP A 59 11.80 -30.37 4.18
N GLU A 60 11.03 -31.41 3.85
CA GLU A 60 10.42 -32.35 4.80
C GLU A 60 11.47 -33.19 5.56
N ALA A 61 12.64 -33.45 4.95
CA ALA A 61 13.65 -34.35 5.50
C ALA A 61 14.52 -33.64 6.56
N SER A 62 14.86 -32.37 6.34
CA SER A 62 15.58 -31.56 7.33
C SER A 62 14.69 -30.67 8.20
N LYS A 63 13.36 -30.69 8.01
CA LYS A 63 12.39 -29.76 8.64
C LYS A 63 12.82 -28.30 8.51
N ASN A 64 13.09 -27.85 7.28
CA ASN A 64 13.50 -26.48 7.02
C ASN A 64 12.52 -25.78 6.05
N PRO A 65 11.79 -24.73 6.48
CA PRO A 65 11.00 -23.90 5.60
C PRO A 65 11.91 -22.85 4.97
N ARG A 66 11.88 -22.73 3.65
CA ARG A 66 12.75 -21.84 2.88
C ARG A 66 11.93 -20.98 1.94
N LEU A 67 12.42 -19.79 1.60
CA LEU A 67 11.78 -18.91 0.65
C LEU A 67 12.16 -19.33 -0.77
N SER A 68 11.16 -19.53 -1.64
CA SER A 68 11.39 -19.89 -3.04
C SER A 68 11.78 -18.66 -3.85
N LEU A 69 12.90 -18.69 -4.56
CA LEU A 69 13.37 -17.56 -5.38
C LEU A 69 12.79 -17.58 -6.81
N ARG A 70 11.79 -18.44 -7.06
CA ARG A 70 11.22 -18.71 -8.39
C ARG A 70 10.11 -17.75 -8.84
N GLN A 71 9.88 -16.61 -8.17
CA GLN A 71 8.84 -15.63 -8.55
C GLN A 71 8.84 -15.31 -10.06
N GLY A 72 10.01 -15.09 -10.67
CA GLY A 72 10.11 -14.76 -12.10
C GLY A 72 9.63 -15.89 -13.04
N GLU A 73 9.84 -17.15 -12.65
CA GLU A 73 9.32 -18.32 -13.37
C GLU A 73 7.80 -18.45 -13.16
N ILE A 74 7.36 -18.35 -11.90
CA ILE A 74 5.95 -18.48 -11.50
C ILE A 74 5.10 -17.41 -12.19
N LEU A 75 5.56 -16.14 -12.23
CA LEU A 75 4.84 -15.06 -12.90
C LEU A 75 4.81 -15.21 -14.43
N LYS A 76 5.87 -15.72 -15.08
CA LYS A 76 5.83 -16.06 -16.52
C LYS A 76 4.75 -17.11 -16.81
N VAL A 77 4.69 -18.18 -16.01
CA VAL A 77 3.68 -19.25 -16.18
C VAL A 77 2.26 -18.73 -15.89
N LEU A 78 2.09 -17.88 -14.88
CA LEU A 78 0.80 -17.24 -14.56
C LEU A 78 0.32 -16.30 -15.67
N ALA A 79 1.22 -15.52 -16.30
CA ALA A 79 0.86 -14.65 -17.43
C ALA A 79 0.37 -15.45 -18.64
N VAL A 80 1.12 -16.48 -19.06
CA VAL A 80 0.73 -17.38 -20.16
C VAL A 80 -0.60 -18.09 -19.86
N SER A 81 -0.81 -18.53 -18.61
CA SER A 81 -2.08 -19.14 -18.21
C SER A 81 -3.25 -18.14 -18.18
N HIS A 82 -3.01 -16.88 -17.82
CA HIS A 82 -4.02 -15.81 -17.84
C HIS A 82 -4.42 -15.48 -19.29
N GLU A 83 -3.46 -15.18 -20.16
CA GLU A 83 -3.71 -14.90 -21.59
C GLU A 83 -4.50 -16.02 -22.27
N ARG A 84 -4.12 -17.27 -22.03
CA ARG A 84 -4.83 -18.43 -22.57
C ARG A 84 -6.27 -18.54 -22.03
N SER A 85 -6.47 -18.38 -20.72
CA SER A 85 -7.83 -18.44 -20.15
C SER A 85 -8.71 -17.28 -20.59
N CYS A 86 -8.16 -16.10 -20.88
CA CYS A 86 -8.91 -15.02 -21.53
C CYS A 86 -9.37 -15.45 -22.92
N GLN A 87 -8.45 -15.94 -23.77
CA GLN A 87 -8.76 -16.38 -25.14
C GLN A 87 -9.78 -17.53 -25.19
N GLU A 88 -9.66 -18.52 -24.30
CA GLU A 88 -10.62 -19.63 -24.20
C GLU A 88 -12.02 -19.14 -23.83
N VAL A 89 -12.13 -18.13 -22.97
CA VAL A 89 -13.40 -17.56 -22.51
C VAL A 89 -14.00 -16.55 -23.50
N GLU A 90 -13.18 -15.76 -24.19
CA GLU A 90 -13.61 -14.88 -25.27
C GLU A 90 -14.23 -15.68 -26.43
N ALA A 91 -13.65 -16.83 -26.78
CA ALA A 91 -14.21 -17.71 -27.80
C ALA A 91 -15.56 -18.34 -27.41
N GLU A 92 -15.78 -18.63 -26.11
CA GLU A 92 -17.09 -19.05 -25.61
C GLU A 92 -18.12 -17.90 -25.63
N ASP A 93 -17.71 -16.69 -25.26
CA ASP A 93 -18.60 -15.53 -25.19
C ASP A 93 -18.99 -15.01 -26.60
N GLU A 94 -18.15 -15.20 -27.63
CA GLU A 94 -18.52 -14.91 -29.03
C GLU A 94 -19.66 -15.82 -29.56
N GLU A 95 -19.78 -17.06 -29.09
CA GLU A 95 -20.93 -17.93 -29.41
C GLU A 95 -22.20 -17.55 -28.62
N GLY A 96 -22.08 -16.72 -27.57
CA GLY A 96 -23.11 -16.45 -26.56
C GLY A 96 -23.62 -15.00 -26.46
N GLN A 97 -24.36 -14.52 -27.47
CA GLN A 97 -25.10 -13.23 -27.52
C GLN A 97 -24.67 -12.14 -26.50
N GLY A 98 -23.67 -11.34 -26.87
CA GLY A 98 -23.06 -10.34 -25.99
C GLY A 98 -24.02 -9.36 -25.32
N GLY A 99 -23.86 -9.21 -24.00
CA GLY A 99 -24.44 -8.14 -23.18
C GLY A 99 -23.38 -7.12 -22.77
N SER A 100 -23.80 -5.86 -22.53
CA SER A 100 -22.89 -4.75 -22.20
C SER A 100 -22.43 -4.75 -20.73
N GLY A 101 -21.74 -5.81 -20.31
CA GLY A 101 -21.06 -5.92 -19.01
C GLY A 101 -19.55 -6.06 -19.19
N ALA A 102 -18.83 -6.23 -18.08
CA ALA A 102 -17.49 -6.81 -18.12
C ALA A 102 -17.61 -8.27 -18.62
N SER A 103 -16.71 -8.69 -19.50
CA SER A 103 -16.67 -10.05 -20.04
C SER A 103 -16.40 -11.09 -18.96
N ARG A 104 -16.51 -12.38 -19.30
CA ARG A 104 -16.02 -13.43 -18.39
C ARG A 104 -14.48 -13.46 -18.32
N ALA A 105 -13.78 -12.97 -19.35
CA ALA A 105 -12.33 -12.82 -19.35
C ALA A 105 -11.85 -11.73 -18.37
N ASP A 106 -12.52 -10.58 -18.32
CA ASP A 106 -12.25 -9.48 -17.36
C ASP A 106 -12.31 -9.91 -15.88
N GLN A 107 -12.93 -11.05 -15.58
CA GLN A 107 -13.06 -11.57 -14.21
C GLN A 107 -11.86 -12.44 -13.78
N ILE A 108 -10.98 -12.81 -14.72
CA ILE A 108 -9.80 -13.64 -14.46
C ILE A 108 -8.77 -12.84 -13.65
N PRO A 109 -8.33 -13.30 -12.47
CA PRO A 109 -7.39 -12.56 -11.64
C PRO A 109 -6.04 -12.28 -12.31
N THR A 110 -5.42 -11.18 -11.91
CA THR A 110 -4.06 -10.81 -12.31
C THR A 110 -3.08 -10.99 -11.14
N PHE A 111 -1.83 -11.29 -11.47
CA PHE A 111 -0.74 -11.53 -10.53
C PHE A 111 0.41 -10.58 -10.84
N HIS A 112 1.00 -10.00 -9.80
CA HIS A 112 1.97 -8.92 -9.94
C HIS A 112 3.28 -9.20 -9.18
N PRO A 113 4.42 -8.74 -9.71
CA PRO A 113 5.71 -8.77 -9.02
C PRO A 113 5.79 -7.78 -7.86
N GLU A 114 6.18 -8.28 -6.67
CA GLU A 114 6.57 -7.47 -5.51
C GLU A 114 8.08 -7.59 -5.23
N TYR A 115 8.61 -6.75 -4.33
CA TYR A 115 10.02 -6.56 -4.01
C TYR A 115 10.78 -7.86 -3.71
N GLY A 116 10.19 -8.76 -2.91
CA GLY A 116 10.78 -10.05 -2.61
C GLY A 116 10.62 -11.01 -3.79
N ARG A 117 11.69 -11.67 -4.22
CA ARG A 117 11.71 -12.73 -5.25
C ARG A 117 11.03 -14.03 -4.79
N TYR A 118 10.49 -14.04 -3.58
CA TYR A 118 9.61 -15.04 -3.01
C TYR A 118 8.17 -14.54 -2.82
N MET A 119 7.85 -13.30 -3.21
CA MET A 119 6.52 -12.71 -3.05
C MET A 119 5.68 -12.83 -4.32
N LEU A 120 4.36 -12.86 -4.16
CA LEU A 120 3.39 -12.63 -5.24
C LEU A 120 2.36 -11.61 -4.73
N GLU A 121 2.06 -10.58 -5.49
CA GLU A 121 0.81 -9.79 -5.33
C GLU A 121 -0.26 -10.38 -6.25
N SER A 122 -1.54 -10.28 -5.88
CA SER A 122 -2.64 -10.52 -6.83
C SER A 122 -3.89 -9.71 -6.53
N THR A 123 -4.67 -9.44 -7.56
CA THR A 123 -5.87 -8.61 -7.51
C THR A 123 -7.02 -9.31 -8.25
N PRO A 124 -8.30 -9.02 -7.94
CA PRO A 124 -9.39 -9.43 -8.81
C PRO A 124 -9.19 -8.86 -10.23
N GLY A 125 -9.64 -9.58 -11.27
CA GLY A 125 -9.49 -9.12 -12.66
C GLY A 125 -10.22 -7.79 -12.92
N CYS A 126 -11.47 -7.71 -12.47
CA CYS A 126 -12.28 -6.50 -12.48
C CYS A 126 -12.60 -6.03 -11.04
N PRO A 127 -12.74 -4.71 -10.79
CA PRO A 127 -13.09 -4.21 -9.47
C PRO A 127 -14.52 -4.57 -9.08
N PHE A 128 -14.73 -4.87 -7.80
CA PHE A 128 -16.02 -5.19 -7.21
C PHE A 128 -16.93 -3.96 -7.11
N GLY A 129 -18.25 -4.20 -7.20
CA GLY A 129 -19.26 -3.27 -6.71
C GLY A 129 -19.55 -3.43 -5.21
N ALA A 130 -20.41 -2.55 -4.68
CA ALA A 130 -20.74 -2.48 -3.25
C ALA A 130 -22.11 -3.09 -2.87
N THR A 131 -22.67 -3.99 -3.69
CA THR A 131 -23.93 -4.71 -3.33
C THR A 131 -23.65 -5.89 -2.39
N PRO A 132 -24.60 -6.30 -1.52
CA PRO A 132 -24.37 -7.40 -0.58
C PRO A 132 -23.88 -8.70 -1.23
N ALA A 133 -24.38 -9.06 -2.41
CA ALA A 133 -23.93 -10.25 -3.14
C ALA A 133 -22.47 -10.13 -3.62
N GLN A 134 -22.06 -8.96 -4.13
CA GLN A 134 -20.68 -8.70 -4.56
C GLN A 134 -19.71 -8.72 -3.37
N LEU A 135 -20.11 -8.17 -2.22
CA LEU A 135 -19.33 -8.25 -0.98
C LEU A 135 -19.12 -9.70 -0.51
N CYS A 136 -20.09 -10.61 -0.73
CA CYS A 136 -19.92 -12.02 -0.42
C CYS A 136 -18.97 -12.76 -1.38
N SER A 137 -18.81 -12.29 -2.63
CA SER A 137 -17.95 -12.95 -3.63
C SER A 137 -16.44 -12.79 -3.39
N VAL A 138 -16.04 -11.87 -2.51
CA VAL A 138 -14.63 -11.51 -2.23
C VAL A 138 -13.80 -12.72 -1.76
N GLU A 139 -14.29 -13.49 -0.79
CA GLU A 139 -13.57 -14.68 -0.29
C GLU A 139 -13.42 -15.75 -1.38
N GLY A 140 -14.46 -15.97 -2.20
CA GLY A 140 -14.38 -16.90 -3.33
C GLY A 140 -13.35 -16.48 -4.39
N ASN A 141 -13.22 -15.17 -4.62
CA ASN A 141 -12.21 -14.61 -5.51
C ASN A 141 -10.79 -14.72 -4.92
N MET A 142 -10.60 -14.52 -3.62
CA MET A 142 -9.32 -14.76 -2.93
C MET A 142 -8.93 -16.25 -2.95
N ARG A 143 -9.86 -17.17 -2.66
CA ARG A 143 -9.64 -18.63 -2.79
C ARG A 143 -9.33 -19.03 -4.23
N MET A 144 -9.93 -18.38 -5.22
CA MET A 144 -9.59 -18.59 -6.64
C MET A 144 -8.15 -18.15 -6.93
N ARG A 145 -7.72 -16.96 -6.47
CA ARG A 145 -6.33 -16.48 -6.59
C ARG A 145 -5.32 -17.44 -5.93
N ARG A 146 -5.58 -17.88 -4.70
CA ARG A 146 -4.74 -18.87 -3.98
C ARG A 146 -4.62 -20.20 -4.73
N ARG A 147 -5.73 -20.73 -5.25
CA ARG A 147 -5.76 -22.00 -6.01
C ARG A 147 -5.08 -21.89 -7.38
N ILE A 148 -5.20 -20.76 -8.07
CA ILE A 148 -4.46 -20.50 -9.31
C ILE A 148 -2.97 -20.50 -9.00
N ALA A 149 -2.50 -19.66 -8.06
CA ALA A 149 -1.08 -19.62 -7.67
C ALA A 149 -0.54 -21.02 -7.33
N LYS A 150 -1.22 -21.77 -6.44
CA LYS A 150 -0.77 -23.11 -6.01
C LYS A 150 -0.72 -24.15 -7.15
N ARG A 151 -1.48 -24.00 -8.24
CA ARG A 151 -1.39 -24.90 -9.41
C ARG A 151 -0.10 -24.74 -10.23
N HIS A 152 0.56 -23.58 -10.13
CA HIS A 152 1.80 -23.27 -10.87
C HIS A 152 3.07 -23.30 -9.97
N LEU A 153 2.92 -23.73 -8.71
CA LEU A 153 4.03 -24.01 -7.80
C LEU A 153 4.50 -25.47 -7.88
N LEU A 154 5.71 -25.73 -7.40
CA LEU A 154 6.22 -27.09 -7.22
C LEU A 154 5.42 -27.85 -6.13
N PRO A 155 5.46 -29.20 -6.13
CA PRO A 155 4.73 -30.00 -5.16
C PRO A 155 5.05 -29.66 -3.70
N ASN A 156 6.30 -29.29 -3.41
CA ASN A 156 6.81 -28.93 -2.08
C ASN A 156 6.78 -27.43 -1.77
N GLU A 157 6.12 -26.59 -2.57
CA GLU A 157 5.97 -25.14 -2.33
C GLU A 157 4.53 -24.78 -1.94
N LEU A 158 4.32 -23.71 -1.16
CA LEU A 158 2.98 -23.17 -0.84
C LEU A 158 2.96 -21.63 -0.95
N PRO A 159 1.87 -21.01 -1.47
CA PRO A 159 1.68 -19.56 -1.47
C PRO A 159 0.92 -19.17 -0.18
N LEU A 160 1.63 -18.62 0.79
CA LEU A 160 1.09 -18.37 2.13
C LEU A 160 0.96 -16.87 2.40
N THR A 161 -0.21 -16.43 2.83
CA THR A 161 -0.49 -15.06 3.25
C THR A 161 0.05 -14.84 4.67
N LEU A 162 1.37 -14.70 4.77
CA LEU A 162 2.10 -14.44 6.00
C LEU A 162 2.67 -13.02 5.96
N THR A 163 2.35 -12.19 6.96
CA THR A 163 2.83 -10.80 6.97
C THR A 163 4.36 -10.70 7.10
N SER A 164 4.99 -11.50 7.98
CA SER A 164 6.46 -11.62 8.02
C SER A 164 6.88 -13.08 8.00
N PHE A 165 7.96 -13.41 7.29
CA PHE A 165 8.57 -14.74 7.39
C PHE A 165 9.47 -14.80 8.66
N PRO A 166 9.15 -15.63 9.67
CA PRO A 166 9.77 -15.52 11.00
C PRO A 166 11.30 -15.66 11.02
N ARG A 167 11.86 -16.44 10.08
CA ARG A 167 13.29 -16.75 9.94
C ARG A 167 13.98 -16.09 8.74
N LEU A 168 13.45 -14.97 8.24
CA LEU A 168 14.13 -14.19 7.19
C LEU A 168 15.51 -13.70 7.68
N GLY A 169 16.59 -13.92 6.92
CA GLY A 169 17.93 -13.40 7.24
C GLY A 169 18.67 -14.10 8.38
N VAL A 170 18.23 -15.29 8.81
CA VAL A 170 18.96 -16.11 9.80
C VAL A 170 20.28 -16.65 9.25
N THR A 171 21.22 -16.97 10.15
CA THR A 171 22.61 -17.35 9.79
C THR A 171 23.01 -18.75 10.26
N ASP A 172 22.14 -19.48 10.96
CA ASP A 172 22.39 -20.81 11.52
C ASP A 172 22.05 -21.96 10.53
N VAL A 173 21.12 -21.71 9.59
CA VAL A 173 20.81 -22.59 8.44
C VAL A 173 20.34 -21.74 7.25
N PRO A 174 20.40 -22.25 6.00
CA PRO A 174 19.83 -21.57 4.83
C PRO A 174 18.33 -21.31 4.99
N PHE A 175 17.90 -20.09 4.67
CA PHE A 175 16.48 -19.67 4.64
C PHE A 175 15.94 -19.43 3.22
N LEU A 176 16.79 -19.60 2.20
CA LEU A 176 16.46 -19.53 0.77
C LEU A 176 16.60 -20.94 0.18
N ASP A 177 15.82 -21.24 -0.86
CA ASP A 177 15.87 -22.51 -1.59
C ASP A 177 17.26 -22.80 -2.17
N ASP A 178 17.93 -21.81 -2.74
CA ASP A 178 19.36 -21.86 -3.06
C ASP A 178 20.23 -21.68 -1.79
N GLU A 179 20.87 -22.76 -1.36
CA GLU A 179 21.74 -22.83 -0.18
C GLU A 179 23.14 -22.24 -0.39
N THR A 180 23.49 -21.85 -1.63
CA THR A 180 24.82 -21.31 -1.96
C THR A 180 24.93 -19.80 -1.76
N LEU A 181 23.79 -19.13 -1.61
CA LEU A 181 23.69 -17.66 -1.51
C LEU A 181 24.19 -17.14 -0.17
N VAL A 182 24.98 -16.07 -0.21
CA VAL A 182 25.60 -15.42 0.96
C VAL A 182 25.42 -13.90 0.90
N PRO A 183 25.33 -13.19 2.04
CA PRO A 183 25.07 -11.76 2.08
C PRO A 183 26.31 -10.92 1.66
N ASN A 184 26.65 -10.94 0.37
CA ASN A 184 27.74 -10.17 -0.24
C ASN A 184 27.25 -9.22 -1.36
N GLY A 185 25.93 -8.98 -1.43
CA GLY A 185 25.28 -8.15 -2.43
C GLY A 185 25.64 -6.66 -2.36
N LYS A 186 25.80 -6.01 -3.52
CA LYS A 186 26.22 -4.61 -3.66
C LYS A 186 25.08 -3.60 -3.51
N ALA A 187 23.83 -3.98 -3.78
CA ALA A 187 22.67 -3.13 -3.66
C ALA A 187 22.34 -2.89 -2.18
N SER A 188 22.03 -3.95 -1.44
CA SER A 188 21.70 -3.86 0.00
C SER A 188 22.92 -3.68 0.91
N GLN A 189 24.02 -4.37 0.64
CA GLN A 189 25.19 -4.47 1.55
C GLN A 189 24.83 -5.01 2.96
N SER A 190 23.70 -5.72 3.07
CA SER A 190 23.17 -6.25 4.33
C SER A 190 24.17 -7.18 5.03
N LEU A 191 24.13 -7.22 6.36
CA LEU A 191 24.81 -8.24 7.16
C LEU A 191 24.20 -9.64 6.98
N PHE A 192 22.95 -9.73 6.48
CA PHE A 192 22.08 -10.90 6.63
C PHE A 192 21.42 -11.38 5.34
N LEU A 193 21.09 -10.46 4.43
CA LEU A 193 20.37 -10.75 3.20
C LEU A 193 21.31 -10.72 1.98
N PRO A 194 21.34 -11.75 1.13
CA PRO A 194 21.89 -11.64 -0.23
C PRO A 194 21.06 -10.64 -1.07
N ASP A 195 21.54 -10.20 -2.23
CA ASP A 195 20.71 -9.35 -3.11
C ASP A 195 19.74 -10.19 -3.95
N GLU A 196 19.92 -11.51 -3.98
CA GLU A 196 19.12 -12.47 -4.74
C GLU A 196 17.71 -12.67 -4.19
N ILE A 197 17.43 -12.25 -2.93
CA ILE A 197 16.06 -12.09 -2.43
C ILE A 197 15.34 -10.95 -3.14
N ILE A 198 16.06 -9.97 -3.71
CA ILE A 198 15.44 -8.85 -4.41
C ILE A 198 14.96 -9.35 -5.78
N ASN A 199 13.72 -8.99 -6.13
CA ASN A 199 13.12 -9.23 -7.43
C ASN A 199 14.04 -8.75 -8.57
N GLN A 200 14.13 -9.56 -9.63
CA GLN A 200 15.03 -9.34 -10.77
C GLN A 200 14.71 -8.05 -11.56
N HIS A 201 13.49 -7.52 -11.48
CA HIS A 201 13.15 -6.29 -12.18
C HIS A 201 13.91 -5.09 -11.59
N VAL A 202 14.74 -4.48 -12.43
CA VAL A 202 15.75 -3.44 -12.10
C VAL A 202 15.29 -2.31 -11.18
N ARG A 203 14.00 -1.97 -11.15
CA ARG A 203 13.40 -1.02 -10.18
C ARG A 203 13.79 -1.35 -8.73
N PHE A 204 13.70 -2.60 -8.31
CA PHE A 204 13.85 -2.99 -6.91
C PHE A 204 15.30 -2.92 -6.39
N PRO A 205 16.33 -3.52 -7.03
CA PRO A 205 17.71 -3.37 -6.57
C PRO A 205 18.21 -1.92 -6.71
N THR A 206 17.74 -1.17 -7.70
CA THR A 206 18.04 0.26 -7.85
C THR A 206 17.47 1.06 -6.68
N LEU A 207 16.21 0.82 -6.31
CA LEU A 207 15.56 1.45 -5.16
C LEU A 207 16.33 1.16 -3.86
N THR A 208 16.73 -0.10 -3.63
CA THR A 208 17.56 -0.50 -2.48
C THR A 208 18.90 0.24 -2.46
N ALA A 209 19.63 0.25 -3.58
CA ALA A 209 20.93 0.88 -3.69
C ALA A 209 20.85 2.41 -3.53
N ASN A 210 19.84 3.05 -4.11
CA ASN A 210 19.68 4.49 -4.09
C ASN A 210 19.17 5.00 -2.74
N ILE A 211 18.32 4.25 -2.02
CA ILE A 211 17.96 4.57 -0.61
C ILE A 211 19.21 4.58 0.28
N ARG A 212 20.01 3.49 0.25
CA ARG A 212 21.27 3.40 1.02
C ARG A 212 22.24 4.53 0.65
N SER A 213 22.39 4.81 -0.64
CA SER A 213 23.31 5.84 -1.14
C SER A 213 22.84 7.27 -0.88
N ARG A 214 21.52 7.52 -0.79
CA ARG A 214 20.94 8.79 -0.34
C ARG A 214 21.11 8.98 1.17
N ARG A 215 20.78 7.95 1.96
CA ARG A 215 20.85 7.96 3.43
C ARG A 215 22.27 8.19 3.95
N GLY A 216 23.27 7.72 3.22
CA GLY A 216 24.69 7.78 3.60
C GLY A 216 25.14 6.65 4.55
N SER A 217 24.22 5.73 4.86
CA SER A 217 24.42 4.52 5.66
C SER A 217 23.42 3.46 5.20
N LYS A 218 23.47 2.24 5.73
CA LYS A 218 22.30 1.34 5.62
C LYS A 218 21.10 1.88 6.39
N VAL A 219 19.93 1.35 6.06
CA VAL A 219 18.74 1.46 6.91
C VAL A 219 18.99 0.70 8.22
N ALA A 220 18.43 1.17 9.32
CA ALA A 220 18.70 0.62 10.65
C ALA A 220 17.40 0.43 11.42
N ILE A 221 16.87 -0.80 11.40
CA ILE A 221 15.64 -1.19 12.07
C ILE A 221 16.01 -1.93 13.35
N ASN A 222 15.39 -1.55 14.47
CA ASN A 222 15.59 -2.18 15.76
C ASN A 222 14.21 -2.43 16.39
N LEU A 223 13.81 -3.69 16.51
CA LEU A 223 12.60 -4.08 17.26
C LEU A 223 12.99 -4.55 18.66
N PRO A 224 12.27 -4.17 19.73
CA PRO A 224 12.52 -4.75 21.05
C PRO A 224 12.37 -6.27 20.99
N ILE A 225 13.29 -7.02 21.60
CA ILE A 225 13.15 -8.49 21.67
C ILE A 225 12.10 -8.87 22.73
N TYR A 226 11.26 -9.85 22.42
CA TYR A 226 10.34 -10.44 23.40
C TYR A 226 11.14 -10.99 24.58
N LYS A 227 10.82 -10.60 25.81
CA LYS A 227 11.47 -11.11 27.03
C LYS A 227 10.65 -12.26 27.62
N ASP A 228 11.08 -13.48 27.34
CA ASP A 228 10.59 -14.71 27.98
C ASP A 228 11.61 -15.24 29.01
N VAL A 229 11.27 -16.31 29.73
CA VAL A 229 11.96 -16.81 30.95
C VAL A 229 13.48 -16.92 30.83
N ASN A 230 13.99 -17.35 29.67
CA ASN A 230 15.40 -17.60 29.38
C ASN A 230 15.99 -16.63 28.34
N THR A 231 15.26 -15.58 27.93
CA THR A 231 15.81 -14.59 26.98
C THR A 231 16.97 -13.83 27.63
N PRO A 232 18.16 -13.73 27.00
CA PRO A 232 19.27 -12.98 27.54
C PRO A 232 18.90 -11.53 27.92
N SER A 233 19.49 -11.03 29.01
CA SER A 233 19.29 -9.67 29.51
C SER A 233 20.61 -9.16 30.11
N PRO A 234 21.34 -8.23 29.45
CA PRO A 234 21.04 -7.70 28.12
C PRO A 234 21.05 -8.77 27.02
N PHE A 235 20.18 -8.62 26.02
CA PHE A 235 20.28 -9.34 24.76
C PHE A 235 21.19 -8.57 23.80
N ILE A 236 22.18 -9.28 23.26
CA ILE A 236 23.05 -8.85 22.16
C ILE A 236 22.94 -9.98 21.15
N ASP A 237 22.48 -9.68 19.94
CA ASP A 237 22.21 -10.70 18.93
C ASP A 237 23.50 -11.44 18.52
N PRO A 238 23.63 -12.76 18.82
CA PRO A 238 24.84 -13.53 18.52
C PRO A 238 25.01 -13.83 17.04
N SER A 239 24.01 -13.57 16.20
CA SER A 239 24.06 -13.77 14.75
C SER A 239 24.60 -12.58 13.96
N ILE A 240 24.90 -11.45 14.63
CA ILE A 240 25.54 -10.29 13.99
C ILE A 240 27.01 -10.63 13.73
N PRO A 241 27.50 -10.58 12.47
CA PRO A 241 28.90 -10.88 12.16
C PRO A 241 29.78 -9.65 12.45
N TRP A 242 30.03 -9.36 13.74
CA TRP A 242 30.69 -8.15 14.27
C TRP A 242 32.10 -7.80 13.74
N ASP A 243 32.74 -8.72 13.02
CA ASP A 243 34.07 -8.56 12.43
C ASP A 243 34.07 -8.66 10.88
N ARG A 244 32.89 -8.63 10.24
CA ARG A 244 32.76 -8.57 8.77
C ARG A 244 33.32 -7.26 8.23
N LYS A 245 33.98 -7.33 7.07
CA LYS A 245 34.67 -6.21 6.39
C LYS A 245 34.57 -6.32 4.86
N LEU A 246 33.41 -6.78 4.36
CA LEU A 246 33.11 -6.84 2.93
C LEU A 246 32.76 -5.45 2.38
N PHE A 247 32.06 -4.64 3.19
CA PHE A 247 31.67 -3.28 2.85
C PHE A 247 32.07 -2.29 3.96
N PRO A 248 32.29 -1.01 3.64
CA PRO A 248 32.56 0.02 4.66
C PRO A 248 31.45 0.12 5.72
N GLY A 249 30.19 -0.07 5.32
CA GLY A 249 29.02 -0.07 6.21
C GLY A 249 28.86 -1.32 7.09
N ASP A 250 29.81 -2.26 7.08
CA ASP A 250 29.73 -3.45 7.94
C ASP A 250 29.91 -3.10 9.43
N SER A 251 30.69 -2.04 9.74
CA SER A 251 30.89 -1.61 11.12
C SER A 251 29.69 -0.88 11.73
N GLU A 252 28.74 -0.37 10.92
CA GLU A 252 27.59 0.43 11.39
C GLU A 252 26.84 -0.21 12.56
N ALA A 253 26.66 -1.54 12.55
CA ALA A 253 26.04 -2.28 13.64
C ALA A 253 26.82 -2.14 14.97
N LYS A 254 28.15 -2.26 14.91
CA LYS A 254 29.11 -2.14 16.02
C LYS A 254 29.26 -0.69 16.49
N ASP A 255 29.12 0.25 15.56
CA ASP A 255 29.24 1.70 15.78
C ASP A 255 27.94 2.32 16.35
N GLY A 256 26.92 1.49 16.63
CA GLY A 256 25.72 1.87 17.39
C GLY A 256 24.39 1.73 16.64
N ALA A 257 24.38 1.29 15.38
CA ALA A 257 23.11 1.07 14.65
C ALA A 257 22.33 -0.14 15.20
N ALA A 258 23.00 -1.15 15.75
CA ALA A 258 22.38 -2.27 16.45
C ALA A 258 22.25 -1.95 17.96
N LYS A 259 21.03 -2.00 18.48
CA LYS A 259 20.73 -1.66 19.89
C LYS A 259 20.72 -2.91 20.76
N VAL A 260 21.23 -2.76 21.99
CA VAL A 260 21.04 -3.73 23.08
C VAL A 260 19.55 -3.95 23.33
N ASP A 261 19.15 -5.19 23.64
CA ASP A 261 17.76 -5.62 23.84
C ASP A 261 16.85 -5.50 22.60
N HIS A 262 17.43 -5.37 21.40
CA HIS A 262 16.69 -5.31 20.14
C HIS A 262 17.15 -6.38 19.13
N ILE A 263 16.22 -6.81 18.29
CA ILE A 263 16.47 -7.54 17.04
C ILE A 263 16.88 -6.50 15.98
N TYR A 264 18.07 -6.65 15.41
CA TYR A 264 18.62 -5.71 14.42
C TYR A 264 18.41 -6.19 12.98
N MET A 265 17.98 -5.27 12.11
CA MET A 265 17.71 -5.52 10.69
C MET A 265 18.19 -4.33 9.86
N ASP A 266 19.01 -4.58 8.83
CA ASP A 266 19.82 -3.56 8.15
C ASP A 266 19.57 -3.38 6.64
N SER A 267 18.42 -3.85 6.15
CA SER A 267 18.13 -3.94 4.72
C SER A 267 16.66 -3.77 4.39
N MET A 268 16.38 -3.20 3.22
CA MET A 268 15.03 -2.94 2.69
C MET A 268 14.17 -4.22 2.63
N GLY A 269 14.80 -5.38 2.40
CA GLY A 269 14.11 -6.68 2.34
C GLY A 269 13.49 -7.16 3.65
N PHE A 270 13.85 -6.60 4.81
CA PHE A 270 13.17 -6.91 6.06
C PHE A 270 11.79 -6.24 6.17
N GLY A 271 11.59 -5.11 5.48
CA GLY A 271 10.34 -4.38 5.47
C GLY A 271 9.51 -4.63 4.22
N MET A 272 10.08 -4.35 3.04
CA MET A 272 9.41 -4.58 1.74
C MET A 272 9.38 -6.07 1.35
N GLY A 273 10.00 -6.96 2.15
CA GLY A 273 9.78 -8.41 2.11
C GLY A 273 8.66 -8.91 3.04
N CYS A 274 7.92 -8.00 3.68
CA CYS A 274 6.69 -8.32 4.42
C CYS A 274 5.46 -8.14 3.51
N CYS A 275 4.46 -9.00 3.66
CA CYS A 275 3.20 -8.93 2.90
C CYS A 275 2.11 -8.13 3.63
N CYS A 276 1.15 -7.58 2.89
CA CYS A 276 -0.01 -6.90 3.45
C CYS A 276 -1.33 -7.11 2.69
N LEU A 277 -2.40 -6.54 3.26
CA LEU A 277 -3.72 -6.44 2.64
C LEU A 277 -4.02 -4.96 2.37
N GLN A 278 -4.22 -4.62 1.11
CA GLN A 278 -4.50 -3.25 0.69
C GLN A 278 -5.89 -3.18 0.07
N VAL A 279 -6.60 -2.05 0.23
CA VAL A 279 -7.94 -1.89 -0.37
C VAL A 279 -8.07 -0.53 -1.04
N THR A 280 -8.26 -0.52 -2.36
CA THR A 280 -8.49 0.69 -3.17
C THR A 280 -9.98 0.89 -3.44
N PHE A 281 -10.45 2.11 -3.25
CA PHE A 281 -11.82 2.58 -3.51
C PHE A 281 -11.81 3.65 -4.60
N GLN A 282 -12.75 3.58 -5.54
CA GLN A 282 -13.12 4.67 -6.43
C GLN A 282 -14.28 5.46 -5.81
N ALA A 283 -14.10 6.76 -5.67
CA ALA A 283 -15.13 7.69 -5.19
C ALA A 283 -15.82 8.38 -6.37
N CYS A 284 -17.04 8.87 -6.17
CA CYS A 284 -17.84 9.51 -7.24
C CYS A 284 -17.26 10.84 -7.75
N SER A 285 -16.25 11.40 -7.07
CA SER A 285 -15.65 12.71 -7.32
C SER A 285 -14.37 12.92 -6.51
N VAL A 286 -13.57 13.94 -6.89
CA VAL A 286 -12.44 14.44 -6.09
C VAL A 286 -12.86 14.86 -4.67
N THR A 287 -14.08 15.40 -4.52
CA THR A 287 -14.61 15.87 -3.23
C THR A 287 -14.94 14.69 -2.31
N GLU A 288 -15.58 13.65 -2.83
CA GLU A 288 -15.85 12.42 -2.08
C GLU A 288 -14.56 11.65 -1.79
N ALA A 289 -13.60 11.63 -2.73
CA ALA A 289 -12.28 11.02 -2.49
C ALA A 289 -11.55 11.69 -1.32
N ARG A 290 -11.47 13.03 -1.29
CA ARG A 290 -10.83 13.77 -0.19
C ARG A 290 -11.56 13.57 1.15
N ALA A 291 -12.88 13.57 1.15
CA ALA A 291 -13.66 13.26 2.35
C ALA A 291 -13.44 11.81 2.84
N THR A 292 -13.38 10.84 1.93
CA THR A 292 -13.20 9.42 2.27
C THR A 292 -11.78 9.12 2.77
N TYR A 293 -10.76 9.73 2.15
CA TYR A 293 -9.38 9.71 2.65
C TYR A 293 -9.35 10.16 4.12
N ASP A 294 -9.87 11.35 4.37
CA ASP A 294 -9.85 12.00 5.68
C ASP A 294 -10.59 11.18 6.76
N GLN A 295 -11.79 10.67 6.47
CA GLN A 295 -12.55 9.90 7.46
C GLN A 295 -11.92 8.54 7.77
N LEU A 296 -11.10 7.97 6.88
CA LEU A 296 -10.42 6.70 7.11
C LEU A 296 -9.06 6.84 7.83
N VAL A 297 -8.40 8.00 7.76
CA VAL A 297 -7.11 8.26 8.46
C VAL A 297 -7.16 7.86 9.95
N PRO A 298 -8.13 8.30 10.79
CA PRO A 298 -8.27 7.89 12.19
C PRO A 298 -8.53 6.39 12.40
N VAL A 299 -9.03 5.69 11.37
CA VAL A 299 -9.35 4.26 11.42
C VAL A 299 -8.11 3.39 11.11
N THR A 300 -7.14 3.92 10.36
CA THR A 300 -5.92 3.16 9.96
C THR A 300 -5.12 2.54 11.12
N PRO A 301 -4.96 3.15 12.31
CA PRO A 301 -4.26 2.51 13.43
C PRO A 301 -5.08 1.38 14.07
N LEU A 302 -6.41 1.53 14.10
CA LEU A 302 -7.33 0.53 14.65
C LEU A 302 -7.28 -0.74 13.80
N LEU A 303 -7.26 -0.57 12.47
CA LEU A 303 -7.08 -1.66 11.50
C LEU A 303 -5.73 -2.37 11.66
N LEU A 304 -4.64 -1.63 11.90
CA LEU A 304 -3.32 -2.21 12.17
C LEU A 304 -3.34 -3.08 13.44
N ALA A 305 -3.92 -2.59 14.54
CA ALA A 305 -4.04 -3.33 15.79
C ALA A 305 -4.93 -4.59 15.67
N LEU A 306 -6.06 -4.49 14.96
CA LEU A 306 -7.00 -5.61 14.73
C LEU A 306 -6.44 -6.71 13.81
N SER A 307 -5.59 -6.33 12.86
CA SER A 307 -5.02 -7.25 11.85
C SER A 307 -3.67 -7.84 12.27
N ALA A 308 -2.96 -7.24 13.22
CA ALA A 308 -1.66 -7.65 13.79
C ALA A 308 -1.26 -9.13 13.55
N ALA A 309 -0.29 -9.36 12.66
CA ALA A 309 0.08 -10.69 12.16
C ALA A 309 1.60 -10.95 12.10
N SER A 310 2.45 -10.07 12.66
CA SER A 310 3.91 -10.15 12.57
C SER A 310 4.62 -10.10 13.94
N PRO A 311 4.56 -11.20 14.73
CA PRO A 311 5.14 -11.28 16.08
C PRO A 311 6.65 -11.63 16.08
N ALA A 312 7.22 -11.92 14.91
CA ALA A 312 8.50 -12.59 14.77
C ALA A 312 9.31 -12.08 13.56
N TYR A 313 10.61 -11.92 13.77
CA TYR A 313 11.58 -11.38 12.81
C TYR A 313 12.97 -11.96 13.05
N ARG A 314 13.76 -12.14 11.98
CA ARG A 314 15.19 -12.52 12.06
C ARG A 314 15.49 -13.83 12.84
N GLY A 315 14.50 -14.69 13.07
CA GLY A 315 14.61 -15.89 13.89
C GLY A 315 14.29 -15.70 15.38
N TYR A 316 13.71 -14.57 15.76
CA TYR A 316 13.34 -14.23 17.13
C TYR A 316 11.89 -13.76 17.27
N LEU A 317 11.29 -13.96 18.45
CA LEU A 317 10.07 -13.27 18.85
C LEU A 317 10.40 -11.80 19.18
N ALA A 318 9.66 -10.87 18.57
CA ALA A 318 9.74 -9.43 18.84
C ALA A 318 8.70 -9.02 19.89
N ASP A 319 8.87 -7.88 20.57
CA ASP A 319 7.88 -7.32 21.52
C ASP A 319 6.87 -6.36 20.87
N VAL A 320 6.67 -6.55 19.56
CA VAL A 320 5.66 -5.94 18.70
C VAL A 320 4.89 -7.05 17.98
N ASP A 321 3.68 -6.75 17.51
CA ASP A 321 2.83 -7.70 16.78
C ASP A 321 2.47 -7.25 15.34
N ALA A 322 2.97 -6.09 14.88
CA ALA A 322 2.64 -5.53 13.56
C ALA A 322 3.83 -4.84 12.84
N ARG A 323 3.85 -4.88 11.50
CA ARG A 323 5.04 -4.64 10.66
C ARG A 323 5.45 -3.18 10.47
N TRP A 324 4.58 -2.23 10.84
CA TRP A 324 4.61 -0.87 10.27
C TRP A 324 5.95 -0.13 10.48
N SER A 325 6.56 -0.25 11.65
CA SER A 325 7.89 0.33 11.95
C SER A 325 9.04 -0.34 11.20
N VAL A 326 8.94 -1.64 10.92
CA VAL A 326 9.94 -2.38 10.14
C VAL A 326 9.96 -1.86 8.71
N ILE A 327 8.80 -1.80 8.06
CA ILE A 327 8.69 -1.32 6.68
C ILE A 327 8.90 0.20 6.57
N SER A 328 8.50 0.98 7.57
CA SER A 328 8.82 2.41 7.67
C SER A 328 10.33 2.67 7.72
N GLY A 329 11.07 1.91 8.53
CA GLY A 329 12.53 2.00 8.63
C GLY A 329 13.27 1.43 7.41
N ALA A 330 12.73 0.37 6.80
CA ALA A 330 13.32 -0.34 5.65
C ALA A 330 13.49 0.52 4.39
N VAL A 331 12.71 1.60 4.25
CA VAL A 331 12.84 2.58 3.16
C VAL A 331 13.00 4.02 3.67
N ASP A 332 13.46 4.20 4.92
CA ASP A 332 13.80 5.52 5.44
C ASP A 332 15.08 6.05 4.78
N ASP A 333 14.91 6.88 3.75
CA ASP A 333 15.98 7.46 2.95
C ASP A 333 16.58 8.76 3.51
N ARG A 334 16.06 9.24 4.65
CA ARG A 334 16.49 10.49 5.28
C ARG A 334 17.96 10.44 5.69
N THR A 335 18.72 11.44 5.30
CA THR A 335 20.07 11.76 5.78
C THR A 335 20.09 12.10 7.28
N PRO A 336 21.25 12.08 7.96
CA PRO A 336 21.37 12.54 9.36
C PRO A 336 20.83 13.96 9.59
N HIS A 337 20.98 14.87 8.62
CA HIS A 337 20.44 16.23 8.66
C HIS A 337 18.90 16.22 8.67
N GLU A 338 18.28 15.46 7.76
CA GLU A 338 16.82 15.31 7.69
C GLU A 338 16.23 14.64 8.94
N ARG A 339 16.97 13.73 9.59
CA ARG A 339 16.55 13.12 10.87
C ARG A 339 16.72 14.07 12.07
N GLY A 340 17.52 15.13 11.93
CA GLY A 340 17.86 16.07 13.02
C GLY A 340 19.03 15.60 13.89
N GLU A 341 19.84 14.67 13.39
CA GLU A 341 21.04 14.11 14.04
C GLU A 341 22.32 14.90 13.72
N ALA A 342 22.29 15.70 12.64
CA ALA A 342 23.37 16.60 12.24
C ALA A 342 22.80 18.01 11.92
N GLN A 343 23.60 19.05 12.15
CA GLN A 343 23.21 20.43 11.79
C GLN A 343 23.07 20.58 10.27
N CYS A 344 22.00 21.22 9.81
CA CYS A 344 21.87 21.62 8.41
C CYS A 344 22.72 22.86 8.10
N ASP A 345 22.97 23.09 6.81
CA ASP A 345 23.66 24.30 6.35
C ASP A 345 22.99 25.59 6.85
N ASN A 346 23.77 26.67 6.99
CA ASN A 346 23.37 27.91 7.67
C ASN A 346 22.29 28.77 6.95
N ALA A 347 21.52 28.19 6.03
CA ALA A 347 20.41 28.86 5.35
C ALA A 347 19.18 28.90 6.27
N VAL A 348 18.91 30.05 6.88
CA VAL A 348 17.67 30.30 7.65
C VAL A 348 16.65 31.11 6.86
N ASN A 349 15.35 30.84 7.07
CA ASN A 349 14.27 31.65 6.51
C ASN A 349 14.09 32.97 7.30
N GLY A 350 13.12 33.80 6.89
CA GLY A 350 12.82 35.06 7.56
C GLY A 350 12.35 34.92 9.01
N ASP A 351 11.88 33.73 9.39
CA ASP A 351 11.36 33.37 10.71
C ASP A 351 12.42 32.67 11.60
N GLY A 352 13.61 32.38 11.05
CA GLY A 352 14.76 31.81 11.75
C GLY A 352 14.90 30.28 11.68
N GLU A 353 14.04 29.58 10.95
CA GLU A 353 14.11 28.12 10.79
C GLU A 353 15.13 27.71 9.71
N GLN A 354 15.77 26.54 9.88
CA GLN A 354 16.72 26.00 8.89
C GLN A 354 15.98 25.47 7.64
N VAL A 355 16.19 26.18 6.52
CA VAL A 355 15.63 25.85 5.20
C VAL A 355 16.25 24.56 4.68
N GLY A 356 15.45 23.72 4.03
CA GLY A 356 15.92 22.49 3.42
C GLY A 356 16.59 22.72 2.06
N PRO A 357 17.42 21.77 1.60
CA PRO A 357 17.99 21.83 0.26
C PRO A 357 16.89 21.87 -0.81
N ASN A 358 17.23 22.39 -1.99
CA ASN A 358 16.39 22.41 -3.18
C ASN A 358 15.03 23.16 -3.04
N GLY A 359 14.84 24.00 -2.00
CA GLY A 359 13.61 24.77 -1.82
C GLY A 359 12.56 24.12 -0.90
N ASN A 360 12.95 23.12 -0.10
CA ASN A 360 12.12 22.61 1.00
C ASN A 360 12.07 23.64 2.15
N THR A 361 10.89 23.89 2.72
CA THR A 361 10.72 24.89 3.79
C THR A 361 11.47 24.56 5.08
N SER A 362 11.68 23.28 5.37
CA SER A 362 12.45 22.76 6.50
C SER A 362 13.47 21.74 6.00
N CYS A 363 14.68 21.78 6.57
CA CYS A 363 15.67 20.73 6.38
C CYS A 363 15.28 19.42 7.09
N ARG A 364 14.60 19.52 8.23
CA ARG A 364 14.17 18.35 9.03
C ARG A 364 12.93 17.71 8.43
N MET A 365 12.95 16.39 8.29
CA MET A 365 11.86 15.53 7.84
C MET A 365 11.45 14.57 8.97
N TYR A 366 10.35 14.90 9.64
CA TYR A 366 9.90 14.23 10.87
C TYR A 366 9.58 12.75 10.70
N LYS A 367 8.98 12.39 9.55
CA LYS A 367 8.54 11.03 9.19
C LYS A 367 9.43 10.41 8.11
N SER A 368 9.47 9.07 8.04
CA SER A 368 10.01 8.35 6.87
C SER A 368 9.16 8.67 5.62
N ARG A 369 9.62 8.32 4.41
CA ARG A 369 8.77 8.36 3.20
C ARG A 369 7.79 7.18 3.13
N TYR A 370 7.96 6.19 4.00
CA TYR A 370 6.93 5.21 4.37
C TYR A 370 6.50 5.47 5.82
N ASP A 371 5.33 6.06 6.04
CA ASP A 371 4.88 6.45 7.39
C ASP A 371 3.38 6.77 7.44
N SER A 372 2.85 6.97 8.65
CA SER A 372 1.57 7.63 8.93
C SER A 372 1.31 8.89 8.06
N VAL A 373 0.03 9.16 7.77
CA VAL A 373 -0.42 10.36 7.03
C VAL A 373 0.01 11.65 7.73
N SER A 374 0.29 12.70 6.95
CA SER A 374 0.77 14.00 7.47
C SER A 374 -0.29 15.12 7.44
N SER A 375 -1.41 14.94 6.74
CA SER A 375 -2.39 16.02 6.51
C SER A 375 -3.76 15.50 6.04
N TYR A 376 -4.84 16.02 6.62
CA TYR A 376 -6.19 16.02 6.08
C TYR A 376 -6.32 16.92 4.85
N LEU A 377 -7.19 16.50 3.91
CA LEU A 377 -7.32 17.04 2.55
C LEU A 377 -8.66 17.71 2.27
N SER A 378 -9.72 17.45 3.03
CA SER A 378 -11.09 17.81 2.68
C SER A 378 -11.40 19.29 2.92
N LEU A 379 -12.23 19.86 2.04
CA LEU A 379 -12.81 21.20 2.18
C LEU A 379 -14.16 21.19 2.94
N SER A 380 -14.52 20.06 3.56
CA SER A 380 -15.70 19.97 4.43
C SER A 380 -15.52 20.87 5.67
N PRO A 381 -16.56 21.62 6.12
CA PRO A 381 -16.49 22.36 7.39
C PRO A 381 -16.16 21.51 8.63
N LEU A 382 -16.27 20.18 8.52
CA LEU A 382 -15.87 19.25 9.56
C LEU A 382 -14.34 19.07 9.68
N SER A 383 -13.55 19.40 8.64
CA SER A 383 -12.13 19.03 8.55
C SER A 383 -11.17 19.95 9.28
N ARG A 384 -11.62 21.14 9.72
CA ARG A 384 -10.91 22.13 10.58
C ARG A 384 -9.38 21.99 10.51
N PRO A 385 -8.76 22.20 9.33
CA PRO A 385 -7.35 21.94 9.12
C PRO A 385 -6.45 22.80 10.02
N GLU A 386 -6.93 23.98 10.43
CA GLU A 386 -6.29 24.86 11.41
C GLU A 386 -6.24 24.31 12.85
N VAL A 387 -6.98 23.22 13.11
CA VAL A 387 -7.04 22.51 14.39
C VAL A 387 -6.47 21.10 14.29
N TYR A 388 -6.81 20.34 13.24
CA TYR A 388 -6.44 18.93 13.15
C TYR A 388 -5.16 18.63 12.34
N ASN A 389 -4.69 19.53 11.46
CA ASN A 389 -3.37 19.38 10.82
C ASN A 389 -2.29 20.01 11.73
N ASP A 390 -2.13 19.44 12.92
CA ASP A 390 -1.33 19.96 14.03
C ASP A 390 0.15 19.54 14.00
N VAL A 391 0.51 18.59 13.13
CA VAL A 391 1.90 18.12 12.97
C VAL A 391 2.72 19.00 12.00
N PRO A 392 4.04 19.14 12.20
CA PRO A 392 4.89 19.85 11.26
C PRO A 392 4.87 19.22 9.86
N LEU A 393 4.49 20.04 8.86
CA LEU A 393 4.38 19.63 7.45
C LEU A 393 5.40 20.41 6.58
N PRO A 394 6.67 19.95 6.49
CA PRO A 394 7.62 20.47 5.50
C PRO A 394 7.07 20.35 4.08
N ILE A 395 7.26 21.38 3.25
CA ILE A 395 6.80 21.39 1.84
C ILE A 395 7.91 21.86 0.91
N HIS A 396 7.92 21.39 -0.33
CA HIS A 396 8.72 21.95 -1.41
C HIS A 396 8.04 23.24 -1.89
N GLN A 397 8.54 24.39 -1.45
CA GLN A 397 7.88 25.70 -1.63
C GLN A 397 7.59 26.03 -3.11
N PRO A 398 8.50 25.81 -4.08
CA PRO A 398 8.20 26.06 -5.49
C PRO A 398 7.08 25.17 -6.05
N THR A 399 6.90 23.95 -5.54
CA THR A 399 5.76 23.10 -5.91
C THR A 399 4.46 23.66 -5.36
N TYR A 400 4.43 24.08 -4.09
CA TYR A 400 3.24 24.67 -3.48
C TYR A 400 2.78 25.93 -4.25
N GLU A 401 3.70 26.84 -4.55
CA GLU A 401 3.41 28.06 -5.31
C GLU A 401 2.90 27.75 -6.72
N ARG A 402 3.51 26.80 -7.43
CA ARG A 402 3.08 26.39 -8.77
C ARG A 402 1.73 25.67 -8.79
N LEU A 403 1.39 24.90 -7.75
CA LEU A 403 0.07 24.24 -7.63
C LEU A 403 -1.06 25.22 -7.27
N MET A 404 -0.74 26.27 -6.51
CA MET A 404 -1.66 27.37 -6.17
C MET A 404 -1.88 28.36 -7.33
N ALA A 405 -0.94 28.46 -8.26
CA ALA A 405 -0.97 29.44 -9.35
C ALA A 405 -2.16 29.21 -10.32
N PRO A 406 -2.84 30.27 -10.78
CA PRO A 406 -3.82 30.16 -11.88
C PRO A 406 -3.13 29.78 -13.19
N VAL A 407 -3.59 28.71 -13.86
CA VAL A 407 -3.11 28.34 -15.20
C VAL A 407 -3.91 29.11 -16.26
N GLU A 408 -3.22 29.70 -17.24
CA GLU A 408 -3.81 30.63 -18.24
C GLU A 408 -4.97 30.03 -19.04
N GLN A 409 -4.97 28.71 -19.27
CA GLN A 409 -6.00 28.00 -20.04
C GLN A 409 -7.25 27.63 -19.21
N GLY A 410 -7.57 28.36 -18.14
CA GLY A 410 -8.76 28.13 -17.31
C GLY A 410 -8.65 26.98 -16.30
N GLY A 411 -7.51 26.27 -16.29
CA GLY A 411 -7.13 25.28 -15.29
C GLY A 411 -6.81 25.93 -13.93
N GLY A 412 -7.80 26.55 -13.28
CA GLY A 412 -7.63 27.20 -11.98
C GLY A 412 -6.92 26.29 -10.96
N GLY A 413 -5.94 26.88 -10.27
CA GLY A 413 -5.02 26.20 -9.35
C GLY A 413 -5.73 25.44 -8.22
N MET A 414 -4.98 24.53 -7.60
CA MET A 414 -5.46 23.74 -6.46
C MET A 414 -5.70 24.63 -5.24
N ASP A 415 -6.60 24.22 -4.35
CA ASP A 415 -6.72 24.84 -3.04
C ASP A 415 -5.52 24.52 -2.13
N ALA A 416 -5.35 25.33 -1.08
CA ALA A 416 -4.18 25.28 -0.22
C ALA A 416 -3.98 23.95 0.54
N LEU A 417 -5.03 23.16 0.79
CA LEU A 417 -4.86 21.85 1.44
C LEU A 417 -4.28 20.83 0.47
N LEU A 418 -4.87 20.73 -0.73
CA LEU A 418 -4.42 19.79 -1.75
C LEU A 418 -3.03 20.17 -2.30
N ALA A 419 -2.78 21.47 -2.49
CA ALA A 419 -1.46 21.98 -2.86
C ALA A 419 -0.40 21.68 -1.79
N ARG A 420 -0.71 21.83 -0.49
CA ARG A 420 0.22 21.47 0.60
C ARG A 420 0.50 19.98 0.66
N HIS A 421 -0.51 19.14 0.46
CA HIS A 421 -0.33 17.68 0.44
C HIS A 421 0.68 17.25 -0.64
N PHE A 422 0.46 17.63 -1.90
CA PHE A 422 1.40 17.27 -2.96
C PHE A 422 2.76 17.95 -2.79
N ALA A 423 2.82 19.21 -2.32
CA ALA A 423 4.10 19.85 -2.00
C ALA A 423 4.87 19.18 -0.86
N HIS A 424 4.19 18.52 0.08
CA HIS A 424 4.83 17.68 1.10
C HIS A 424 5.44 16.42 0.48
N LEU A 425 4.71 15.69 -0.37
CA LEU A 425 5.24 14.50 -1.06
C LEU A 425 6.48 14.83 -1.91
N PHE A 426 6.46 15.99 -2.57
CA PHE A 426 7.54 16.51 -3.42
C PHE A 426 8.76 17.06 -2.65
N THR A 427 8.75 17.09 -1.31
CA THR A 427 9.99 17.31 -0.52
C THR A 427 11.01 16.20 -0.73
N ARG A 428 10.54 14.97 -1.00
CA ARG A 428 11.36 13.79 -1.25
C ARG A 428 12.05 13.89 -2.61
N ASP A 429 13.19 13.23 -2.76
CA ASP A 429 13.82 13.02 -4.07
C ASP A 429 13.21 11.81 -4.79
N PRO A 430 13.22 11.77 -6.13
CA PRO A 430 13.04 10.51 -6.86
C PRO A 430 14.13 9.51 -6.48
N LEU A 431 13.82 8.21 -6.53
CA LEU A 431 14.75 7.15 -6.13
C LEU A 431 15.08 6.16 -7.26
N VAL A 432 14.24 6.08 -8.29
CA VAL A 432 14.48 5.28 -9.50
C VAL A 432 14.06 6.09 -10.71
N ILE A 433 14.99 6.37 -11.61
CA ILE A 433 14.73 6.96 -12.91
C ILE A 433 15.30 6.00 -13.95
N PHE A 434 14.59 5.81 -15.06
CA PHE A 434 15.10 5.08 -16.23
C PHE A 434 15.53 6.10 -17.29
N SER A 435 16.69 5.89 -17.93
CA SER A 435 17.27 6.85 -18.87
C SER A 435 16.35 7.15 -20.07
N GLU A 436 15.59 6.14 -20.50
CA GLU A 436 14.63 6.15 -21.59
C GLU A 436 13.34 6.90 -21.23
N ARG A 437 13.18 7.32 -19.97
CA ARG A 437 11.98 8.00 -19.44
C ARG A 437 12.33 9.31 -18.72
N ILE A 438 13.50 9.91 -19.02
CA ILE A 438 13.89 11.24 -18.53
C ILE A 438 12.99 12.32 -19.17
N ASP A 439 12.87 12.30 -20.49
CA ASP A 439 11.98 13.20 -21.24
C ASP A 439 10.69 12.45 -21.61
N GLN A 440 9.56 13.13 -21.45
CA GLN A 440 8.21 12.56 -21.58
C GLN A 440 7.26 13.64 -22.13
N ASP A 441 6.12 13.22 -22.69
CA ASP A 441 5.02 14.15 -22.93
C ASP A 441 4.23 14.37 -21.63
N ASP A 442 4.22 15.61 -21.14
CA ASP A 442 3.55 15.97 -19.88
C ASP A 442 2.01 16.12 -20.00
N GLU A 443 1.43 15.99 -21.21
CA GLU A 443 -0.02 15.97 -21.39
C GLU A 443 -0.63 14.56 -21.34
N ASP A 444 0.15 13.54 -21.73
CA ASP A 444 -0.30 12.13 -21.76
C ASP A 444 0.37 11.23 -20.72
N SER A 445 1.56 11.56 -20.20
CA SER A 445 2.23 10.80 -19.13
C SER A 445 1.91 11.32 -17.72
N MET A 446 2.06 10.43 -16.74
CA MET A 446 2.06 10.74 -15.29
C MET A 446 3.28 10.13 -14.57
N ASP A 447 4.28 9.62 -15.29
CA ASP A 447 5.37 8.83 -14.69
C ASP A 447 6.33 9.66 -13.82
N HIS A 448 6.55 10.94 -14.12
CA HIS A 448 7.35 11.82 -13.25
C HIS A 448 6.60 12.18 -11.96
N PHE A 449 5.28 12.32 -12.03
CA PHE A 449 4.45 12.41 -10.83
C PHE A 449 4.48 11.11 -10.02
N GLU A 450 4.26 9.96 -10.66
CA GLU A 450 4.26 8.65 -10.01
C GLU A 450 5.64 8.22 -9.51
N ASN A 451 6.74 8.80 -10.00
CA ASN A 451 8.07 8.62 -9.40
C ASN A 451 8.08 9.03 -7.92
N ILE A 452 7.47 10.19 -7.61
CA ILE A 452 7.34 10.72 -6.25
C ILE A 452 6.15 10.10 -5.51
N GLN A 453 4.98 10.02 -6.15
CA GLN A 453 3.73 9.53 -5.55
C GLN A 453 3.80 8.03 -5.19
N SER A 454 4.28 7.16 -6.10
CA SER A 454 4.39 5.72 -5.82
C SER A 454 5.45 5.39 -4.76
N THR A 455 6.40 6.30 -4.52
CA THR A 455 7.46 6.17 -3.50
C THR A 455 7.25 7.04 -2.25
N ASN A 456 6.06 7.60 -2.07
CA ASN A 456 5.53 7.95 -0.75
C ASN A 456 4.47 6.90 -0.40
N TRP A 457 4.68 6.19 0.71
CA TRP A 457 3.89 5.01 1.11
C TRP A 457 3.21 5.28 2.46
N GLN A 458 2.02 5.86 2.43
CA GLN A 458 1.33 6.26 3.67
C GLN A 458 0.26 5.26 4.13
N THR A 459 -0.30 5.41 5.34
CA THR A 459 -1.42 4.55 5.80
C THR A 459 -2.68 4.69 4.94
N MET A 460 -2.88 5.88 4.36
CA MET A 460 -3.81 6.17 3.28
C MET A 460 -3.05 6.78 2.10
N ARG A 461 -3.35 6.37 0.86
CA ARG A 461 -2.90 7.07 -0.37
C ARG A 461 -4.09 7.68 -1.11
N PHE A 462 -3.96 8.96 -1.48
CA PHE A 462 -4.89 9.67 -2.36
C PHE A 462 -4.40 9.52 -3.81
N LYS A 463 -5.17 8.87 -4.67
CA LYS A 463 -4.73 8.41 -6.01
C LYS A 463 -5.50 9.16 -7.10
N PRO A 464 -4.85 10.01 -7.92
CA PRO A 464 -5.46 10.60 -9.10
C PRO A 464 -5.97 9.55 -10.12
N PRO A 465 -6.84 9.95 -11.06
CA PRO A 465 -7.13 9.18 -12.27
C PRO A 465 -5.83 8.88 -13.06
N PRO A 466 -5.64 7.67 -13.59
CA PRO A 466 -4.65 7.45 -14.65
C PRO A 466 -5.03 8.26 -15.90
N PRO A 467 -4.05 8.75 -16.68
CA PRO A 467 -4.33 9.50 -17.91
C PRO A 467 -5.08 8.60 -18.90
N ASN A 468 -5.95 9.22 -19.71
CA ASN A 468 -6.68 8.58 -20.81
C ASN A 468 -7.44 7.29 -20.42
N SER A 469 -8.03 7.26 -19.21
CA SER A 469 -8.77 6.12 -18.67
C SER A 469 -10.12 6.48 -18.02
N ASP A 470 -11.02 5.51 -17.95
CA ASP A 470 -12.31 5.63 -17.26
C ASP A 470 -12.20 5.50 -15.73
N ILE A 471 -11.01 5.28 -15.18
CA ILE A 471 -10.79 5.14 -13.74
C ILE A 471 -10.82 6.52 -13.07
N GLY A 472 -11.71 6.68 -12.08
CA GLY A 472 -11.94 7.93 -11.35
C GLY A 472 -10.93 8.23 -10.25
N TRP A 473 -11.28 9.23 -9.42
CA TRP A 473 -10.51 9.59 -8.22
C TRP A 473 -10.60 8.47 -7.17
N ARG A 474 -9.46 8.05 -6.63
CA ARG A 474 -9.36 6.88 -5.74
C ARG A 474 -8.70 7.19 -4.41
N VAL A 475 -9.00 6.36 -3.42
CA VAL A 475 -8.30 6.31 -2.13
C VAL A 475 -7.94 4.87 -1.79
N GLU A 476 -6.84 4.68 -1.09
CA GLU A 476 -6.23 3.36 -0.86
C GLU A 476 -5.86 3.22 0.62
N VAL A 477 -6.41 2.22 1.30
CA VAL A 477 -6.16 1.87 2.71
C VAL A 477 -5.03 0.84 2.75
N ARG A 478 -3.96 1.14 3.50
CA ARG A 478 -2.67 0.41 3.39
C ARG A 478 -2.13 -0.15 4.70
N SER A 479 -2.75 0.15 5.85
CA SER A 479 -2.20 -0.23 7.16
C SER A 479 -2.38 -1.71 7.53
N MET A 480 -3.40 -2.39 6.99
CA MET A 480 -3.75 -3.76 7.38
C MET A 480 -2.62 -4.75 7.11
N GLU A 481 -2.43 -5.68 8.03
CA GLU A 481 -1.56 -6.85 7.89
C GLU A 481 -2.28 -7.92 7.05
N VAL A 482 -1.56 -8.75 6.28
CA VAL A 482 -2.20 -9.88 5.58
C VAL A 482 -2.49 -11.01 6.56
N GLN A 483 -3.68 -11.60 6.45
CA GLN A 483 -4.19 -12.64 7.35
C GLN A 483 -3.96 -14.05 6.81
N VAL A 484 -3.97 -15.05 7.71
CA VAL A 484 -3.67 -16.45 7.37
C VAL A 484 -4.66 -17.03 6.36
N THR A 485 -5.94 -16.70 6.51
CA THR A 485 -7.02 -17.28 5.70
C THR A 485 -7.69 -16.25 4.77
N ASP A 486 -8.21 -16.72 3.64
CA ASP A 486 -8.96 -15.88 2.70
C ASP A 486 -10.25 -15.30 3.33
N PHE A 487 -10.85 -16.02 4.29
CA PHE A 487 -12.01 -15.55 5.06
C PHE A 487 -11.69 -14.30 5.90
N GLU A 488 -10.55 -14.28 6.58
CA GLU A 488 -10.15 -13.11 7.37
C GLU A 488 -9.80 -11.92 6.49
N ASN A 489 -9.07 -12.14 5.39
CA ASN A 489 -8.73 -11.07 4.44
C ASN A 489 -10.00 -10.49 3.80
N ALA A 490 -10.94 -11.33 3.37
CA ALA A 490 -12.24 -10.89 2.87
C ALA A 490 -13.04 -10.12 3.93
N ALA A 491 -13.04 -10.59 5.19
CA ALA A 491 -13.75 -9.93 6.28
C ALA A 491 -13.24 -8.51 6.55
N PHE A 492 -11.91 -8.31 6.60
CA PHE A 492 -11.31 -6.99 6.76
C PHE A 492 -11.63 -6.07 5.58
N SER A 493 -11.46 -6.54 4.34
CA SER A 493 -11.80 -5.76 3.15
C SER A 493 -13.28 -5.34 3.14
N VAL A 494 -14.20 -6.28 3.36
CA VAL A 494 -15.65 -6.03 3.39
C VAL A 494 -16.04 -5.07 4.52
N PHE A 495 -15.42 -5.16 5.70
CA PHE A 495 -15.66 -4.21 6.79
C PHE A 495 -15.24 -2.78 6.43
N VAL A 496 -14.06 -2.58 5.86
CA VAL A 496 -13.59 -1.24 5.45
C VAL A 496 -14.50 -0.66 4.35
N VAL A 497 -14.99 -1.50 3.42
CA VAL A 497 -16.00 -1.09 2.43
C VAL A 497 -17.29 -0.66 3.12
N LEU A 498 -17.88 -1.49 3.98
CA LEU A 498 -19.14 -1.21 4.66
C LEU A 498 -19.05 0.02 5.57
N LEU A 499 -17.95 0.19 6.29
CA LEU A 499 -17.69 1.36 7.12
C LEU A 499 -17.59 2.63 6.27
N THR A 500 -16.90 2.58 5.12
CA THR A 500 -16.86 3.67 4.15
C THR A 500 -18.27 4.03 3.65
N ARG A 501 -19.12 3.04 3.38
CA ARG A 501 -20.52 3.30 3.00
C ARG A 501 -21.34 3.91 4.15
N ALA A 502 -21.13 3.47 5.39
CA ALA A 502 -21.79 4.04 6.57
C ALA A 502 -21.40 5.50 6.82
N ILE A 503 -20.09 5.82 6.75
CA ILE A 503 -19.54 7.18 6.83
C ILE A 503 -20.25 8.11 5.85
N LEU A 504 -20.27 7.74 4.56
CA LEU A 504 -20.88 8.55 3.49
C LEU A 504 -22.42 8.61 3.58
N ARG A 505 -23.08 7.53 4.02
CA ARG A 505 -24.54 7.45 4.16
C ARG A 505 -25.08 8.33 5.29
N PHE A 506 -24.35 8.41 6.40
CA PHE A 506 -24.81 9.10 7.62
C PHE A 506 -24.19 10.47 7.82
N GLY A 507 -23.12 10.81 7.10
CA GLY A 507 -22.38 12.06 7.30
C GLY A 507 -21.59 12.04 8.61
N LEU A 508 -20.90 10.93 8.87
CA LEU A 508 -20.13 10.75 10.10
C LEU A 508 -18.93 11.70 10.15
N ASN A 509 -18.47 11.95 11.37
CA ASN A 509 -17.28 12.75 11.67
C ASN A 509 -16.31 11.95 12.57
N PHE A 510 -15.17 11.53 12.03
CA PHE A 510 -14.11 10.85 12.77
C PHE A 510 -12.87 11.73 13.01
N TYR A 511 -12.84 13.00 12.57
CA TYR A 511 -11.64 13.84 12.68
C TYR A 511 -11.15 13.99 14.14
N ILE A 512 -9.83 13.84 14.30
CA ILE A 512 -9.02 14.08 15.50
C ILE A 512 -7.70 14.72 15.03
N PRO A 513 -6.87 15.31 15.90
CA PRO A 513 -5.57 15.83 15.48
C PRO A 513 -4.66 14.74 14.88
N ILE A 514 -3.86 15.06 13.85
CA ILE A 514 -2.93 14.10 13.22
C ILE A 514 -1.90 13.59 14.23
N SER A 515 -1.46 14.40 15.20
CA SER A 515 -0.59 13.93 16.29
C SER A 515 -1.19 12.76 17.08
N LYS A 516 -2.53 12.70 17.21
CA LYS A 516 -3.25 11.60 17.86
C LYS A 516 -3.40 10.38 16.96
N VAL A 517 -3.44 10.56 15.64
CA VAL A 517 -3.31 9.47 14.67
C VAL A 517 -1.90 8.86 14.76
N ASP A 518 -0.87 9.68 14.93
CA ASP A 518 0.54 9.25 15.06
C ASP A 518 0.79 8.52 16.39
N GLU A 519 0.32 9.08 17.51
CA GLU A 519 0.30 8.39 18.81
C GLU A 519 -0.38 7.01 18.68
N ASN A 520 -1.56 6.96 18.05
CA ASN A 520 -2.28 5.71 17.80
C ASN A 520 -1.49 4.73 16.92
N MET A 521 -0.77 5.18 15.88
CA MET A 521 0.09 4.32 15.04
C MET A 521 1.30 3.76 15.79
N HIS A 522 1.79 4.46 16.81
CA HIS A 522 2.80 3.92 17.73
C HIS A 522 2.19 2.92 18.74
N LYS A 523 1.00 3.20 19.28
CA LYS A 523 0.27 2.27 20.17
C LYS A 523 -0.07 0.96 19.46
N ALA A 524 -0.58 1.03 18.22
CA ALA A 524 -1.11 -0.09 17.43
C ALA A 524 -0.12 -1.25 17.18
N GLN A 525 1.19 -1.00 17.26
CA GLN A 525 2.23 -2.00 16.97
C GLN A 525 2.68 -2.80 18.20
N LYS A 526 2.40 -2.30 19.40
CA LYS A 526 2.83 -2.94 20.66
C LYS A 526 2.25 -4.36 20.79
N ARG A 527 2.97 -5.25 21.46
CA ARG A 527 2.47 -6.60 21.77
C ARG A 527 1.09 -6.53 22.45
N ASN A 528 0.11 -7.23 21.89
CA ASN A 528 -1.29 -7.31 22.31
C ASN A 528 -2.07 -5.98 22.28
N ALA A 529 -1.64 -4.98 21.50
CA ALA A 529 -2.22 -3.62 21.49
C ALA A 529 -3.75 -3.58 21.36
N VAL A 530 -4.35 -4.51 20.61
CA VAL A 530 -5.80 -4.66 20.45
C VAL A 530 -6.56 -4.82 21.78
N LEU A 531 -5.93 -5.43 22.80
CA LEU A 531 -6.53 -5.66 24.13
C LEU A 531 -5.84 -4.88 25.26
N SER A 532 -4.62 -4.38 25.06
CA SER A 532 -3.82 -3.71 26.10
C SER A 532 -3.79 -2.19 26.00
N GLU A 533 -4.06 -1.61 24.82
CA GLU A 533 -3.92 -0.17 24.59
C GLU A 533 -5.27 0.54 24.42
N LYS A 534 -5.26 1.87 24.61
CA LYS A 534 -6.38 2.76 24.30
C LYS A 534 -5.98 3.73 23.20
N PHE A 535 -6.91 4.01 22.30
CA PHE A 535 -6.72 4.79 21.08
C PHE A 535 -7.56 6.05 21.14
N ALA A 536 -6.94 7.19 20.81
CA ALA A 536 -7.62 8.47 20.74
C ALA A 536 -8.60 8.46 19.56
N PHE A 537 -9.89 8.68 19.82
CA PHE A 537 -10.93 8.70 18.80
C PHE A 537 -12.04 9.70 19.16
N ARG A 538 -12.80 10.15 18.16
CA ARG A 538 -13.83 11.19 18.36
C ARG A 538 -14.98 10.70 19.25
N LYS A 539 -15.37 11.51 20.24
CA LYS A 539 -16.43 11.17 21.23
C LYS A 539 -17.80 11.05 20.56
N ASP A 540 -18.21 12.10 19.85
CA ASP A 540 -19.43 12.10 19.02
C ASP A 540 -19.06 12.05 17.54
N VAL A 541 -19.59 11.04 16.85
CA VAL A 541 -19.37 10.81 15.42
C VAL A 541 -20.56 11.23 14.55
N MET A 542 -21.68 11.63 15.16
CA MET A 542 -22.85 12.11 14.43
C MET A 542 -22.65 13.58 14.09
N GLY A 543 -22.52 13.91 12.80
CA GLY A 543 -22.24 15.27 12.36
C GLY A 543 -23.28 16.28 12.86
N ALA A 544 -22.82 17.42 13.39
CA ALA A 544 -23.63 18.45 14.06
C ALA A 544 -24.74 19.12 13.20
N GLY A 545 -24.88 18.74 11.93
CA GLY A 545 -25.99 19.10 11.05
C GLY A 545 -27.28 18.28 11.25
N ARG A 546 -27.28 17.27 12.13
CA ARG A 546 -28.49 16.55 12.55
C ARG A 546 -28.68 16.62 14.06
N GLU A 547 -29.49 17.60 14.49
CA GLU A 547 -30.28 17.42 15.71
C GLU A 547 -31.01 16.07 15.65
N ARG A 548 -31.10 15.37 16.79
CA ARG A 548 -31.99 14.21 16.94
C ARG A 548 -33.44 14.67 16.83
N ARG A 549 -33.97 14.84 15.61
CA ARG A 549 -35.41 14.99 15.35
C ARG A 549 -36.10 13.76 15.95
N GLY A 550 -36.74 13.97 17.10
CA GLY A 550 -37.27 12.88 17.91
C GLY A 550 -38.30 12.07 17.14
N ALA A 551 -38.12 10.75 17.10
CA ALA A 551 -39.05 9.81 16.48
C ALA A 551 -40.32 9.65 17.33
N SER A 552 -41.11 10.73 17.43
CA SER A 552 -42.44 10.74 18.05
C SER A 552 -43.25 11.93 17.53
N LYS A 553 -44.54 11.70 17.22
CA LYS A 553 -45.56 12.65 16.70
C LYS A 553 -45.80 12.78 15.19
N GLU A 554 -45.40 11.81 14.36
CA GLU A 554 -46.03 11.56 13.04
C GLU A 554 -46.60 10.14 12.96
N ALA A 555 -47.42 9.77 13.95
CA ALA A 555 -48.09 8.47 14.04
C ALA A 555 -49.50 8.59 14.67
N GLN A 556 -50.22 9.68 14.36
CA GLN A 556 -51.55 9.93 14.92
C GLN A 556 -52.39 10.90 14.05
N LEU A 557 -52.59 10.56 12.77
CA LEU A 557 -53.49 11.31 11.87
C LEU A 557 -54.12 10.44 10.75
N HIS A 558 -54.57 9.24 11.12
CA HIS A 558 -55.48 8.43 10.32
C HIS A 558 -56.75 8.16 11.12
N ASP A 559 -57.77 9.02 10.95
CA ASP A 559 -59.20 8.68 11.03
C ASP A 559 -60.06 9.93 10.78
N ASN A 560 -60.67 10.02 9.58
CA ASN A 560 -62.09 10.33 9.35
C ASN A 560 -62.43 10.63 7.88
N ILE A 561 -63.58 10.08 7.41
CA ILE A 561 -64.40 10.53 6.26
C ILE A 561 -63.73 10.42 4.85
N GLY A 562 -64.41 10.00 3.78
CA GLY A 562 -65.78 9.46 3.67
C GLY A 562 -66.28 9.42 2.21
N SER A 563 -66.97 8.33 1.86
CA SER A 563 -67.54 7.97 0.54
C SER A 563 -68.21 9.09 -0.30
N SER A 564 -67.86 9.17 -1.58
CA SER A 564 -68.80 9.44 -2.70
C SER A 564 -68.26 8.86 -4.03
N SER A 565 -69.06 8.83 -5.12
CA SER A 565 -68.81 7.95 -6.28
C SER A 565 -69.33 8.48 -7.62
N LEU A 566 -68.94 7.80 -8.71
CA LEU A 566 -69.48 7.75 -10.09
C LEU A 566 -68.87 8.65 -11.20
N ARG A 567 -68.27 7.95 -12.19
CA ARG A 567 -68.49 8.06 -13.67
C ARG A 567 -68.12 9.36 -14.43
N SER A 568 -67.93 9.35 -15.76
CA SER A 568 -67.22 8.43 -16.71
C SER A 568 -67.33 8.97 -18.15
N SER A 569 -66.23 9.25 -18.83
CA SER A 569 -66.16 9.33 -20.31
C SER A 569 -64.70 9.34 -20.82
N SER A 570 -64.49 8.99 -22.08
CA SER A 570 -63.18 8.61 -22.65
C SER A 570 -62.76 9.45 -23.86
N THR A 571 -61.47 9.81 -23.94
CA THR A 571 -60.68 9.81 -25.19
C THR A 571 -59.17 9.77 -24.88
N ALA A 572 -58.38 9.36 -25.87
CA ALA A 572 -56.91 9.16 -25.81
C ALA A 572 -56.23 10.05 -26.91
N PRO A 573 -54.88 10.12 -27.07
CA PRO A 573 -53.83 9.28 -26.48
C PRO A 573 -52.53 9.99 -25.99
N ARG A 574 -51.60 9.17 -25.47
CA ARG A 574 -50.16 9.39 -25.15
C ARG A 574 -49.50 10.72 -25.55
N THR A 575 -48.85 11.38 -24.58
CA THR A 575 -47.48 11.94 -24.71
C THR A 575 -46.86 12.15 -23.32
N GLN A 576 -45.53 12.16 -23.21
CA GLN A 576 -44.80 12.47 -21.96
C GLN A 576 -44.34 13.93 -21.95
N PRO A 577 -44.39 14.64 -20.81
CA PRO A 577 -43.65 15.87 -20.59
C PRO A 577 -42.32 15.62 -19.84
N LYS A 578 -41.23 16.23 -20.31
CA LYS A 578 -39.99 16.42 -19.53
C LYS A 578 -40.22 17.49 -18.47
N VAL A 579 -39.55 17.41 -17.32
CA VAL A 579 -39.42 18.52 -16.36
C VAL A 579 -37.99 19.01 -16.38
N MET A 580 -37.81 20.34 -16.40
CA MET A 580 -36.54 21.03 -16.58
C MET A 580 -36.43 22.10 -15.49
N TYR A 581 -35.39 22.04 -14.66
CA TYR A 581 -35.11 23.07 -13.67
C TYR A 581 -34.08 24.06 -14.21
N GLY A 582 -34.49 25.32 -14.36
CA GLY A 582 -33.65 26.38 -14.91
C GLY A 582 -32.85 27.11 -13.84
N VAL A 583 -31.61 27.46 -14.19
CA VAL A 583 -30.85 28.53 -13.51
C VAL A 583 -31.51 29.86 -13.84
N ASN A 584 -31.52 30.81 -12.89
CA ASN A 584 -31.98 32.17 -13.16
C ASN A 584 -31.01 33.18 -12.52
N SER A 585 -30.40 34.03 -13.34
CA SER A 585 -29.40 35.00 -12.93
C SER A 585 -29.64 36.34 -13.63
N THR A 586 -29.92 37.38 -12.85
CA THR A 586 -30.03 38.77 -13.33
C THR A 586 -29.57 39.75 -12.26
N TRP A 587 -28.46 40.44 -12.51
CA TRP A 587 -28.11 41.71 -11.87
C TRP A 587 -27.43 42.61 -12.89
N THR A 588 -27.87 43.86 -12.96
CA THR A 588 -27.42 44.87 -13.91
C THR A 588 -26.30 45.74 -13.34
N THR A 589 -25.48 46.32 -14.22
CA THR A 589 -24.44 47.28 -13.88
C THR A 589 -25.00 48.65 -13.52
N PRO A 590 -24.22 49.46 -12.78
CA PRO A 590 -23.81 50.74 -13.36
C PRO A 590 -22.32 51.03 -13.19
N SER A 591 -21.80 51.99 -13.95
CA SER A 591 -20.40 52.44 -13.92
C SER A 591 -20.26 53.88 -13.43
N SER A 592 -19.19 54.18 -12.71
CA SER A 592 -18.60 55.52 -12.58
C SER A 592 -17.17 55.41 -12.03
N SER A 593 -16.35 56.44 -12.19
CA SER A 593 -14.90 56.39 -11.98
C SER A 593 -14.36 57.49 -11.07
N ARG A 594 -13.34 57.15 -10.28
CA ARG A 594 -12.19 58.03 -9.98
C ARG A 594 -11.03 57.25 -9.33
N ALA A 595 -9.83 57.82 -9.42
CA ALA A 595 -8.58 57.20 -8.96
C ALA A 595 -7.85 58.08 -7.93
N ALA A 596 -7.10 57.44 -7.04
CA ALA A 596 -5.99 58.02 -6.26
C ALA A 596 -5.11 56.87 -5.72
N SER A 597 -3.82 57.15 -5.51
CA SER A 597 -2.84 56.21 -4.92
C SER A 597 -2.25 56.81 -3.61
N PRO A 598 -1.22 56.24 -2.94
CA PRO A 598 -1.37 55.86 -1.53
C PRO A 598 -0.72 56.81 -0.51
N ALA A 599 -1.06 56.64 0.77
CA ALA A 599 -0.46 57.35 1.90
C ALA A 599 -0.05 56.38 3.03
N LYS A 600 1.02 56.72 3.77
CA LYS A 600 1.53 55.96 4.92
C LYS A 600 0.75 56.22 6.22
N PRO A 601 0.74 55.28 7.19
CA PRO A 601 0.08 55.47 8.49
C PRO A 601 0.97 56.22 9.51
N PRO A 602 0.35 57.01 10.43
CA PRO A 602 0.95 57.40 11.71
C PRO A 602 0.50 56.46 12.86
N PRO A 603 1.23 56.41 14.00
CA PRO A 603 0.95 55.47 15.10
C PRO A 603 0.18 56.08 16.29
N GLY A 604 -0.43 55.22 17.13
CA GLY A 604 -0.54 55.50 18.57
C GLY A 604 -1.91 55.31 19.25
N ALA A 605 -1.97 54.30 20.13
CA ALA A 605 -2.74 54.22 21.38
C ALA A 605 -4.25 54.56 21.43
N GLY A 606 -5.06 53.57 21.82
CA GLY A 606 -6.43 53.77 22.32
C GLY A 606 -7.05 52.47 22.84
N LYS A 607 -7.05 52.24 24.17
CA LYS A 607 -7.73 51.09 24.78
C LYS A 607 -9.22 51.40 24.97
N THR A 608 -10.09 50.67 24.29
CA THR A 608 -11.53 50.61 24.58
C THR A 608 -12.00 49.16 24.63
N ALA A 609 -12.82 48.80 25.61
CA ALA A 609 -13.26 47.42 25.82
C ALA A 609 -14.19 46.92 24.69
N PRO A 610 -14.20 45.61 24.37
CA PRO A 610 -15.12 45.05 23.39
C PRO A 610 -16.56 45.05 23.94
N ASN A 611 -17.50 45.61 23.17
CA ASN A 611 -18.91 45.34 23.38
C ASN A 611 -19.19 43.86 23.03
N GLY A 612 -20.07 43.23 23.81
CA GLY A 612 -20.31 41.79 23.70
C GLY A 612 -20.78 41.34 22.31
N HIS A 613 -19.99 40.48 21.67
CA HIS A 613 -20.52 39.53 20.69
C HIS A 613 -20.92 38.25 21.41
N SER A 614 -21.97 37.59 20.92
CA SER A 614 -22.45 36.34 21.48
C SER A 614 -21.32 35.31 21.46
N ALA A 615 -20.96 34.80 22.64
CA ALA A 615 -19.98 33.74 22.76
C ALA A 615 -20.59 32.43 22.21
N SER A 616 -20.39 32.19 20.92
CA SER A 616 -20.37 30.82 20.40
C SER A 616 -19.26 30.09 21.14
N SER A 617 -19.64 29.25 22.11
CA SER A 617 -18.70 28.47 22.89
C SER A 617 -18.02 27.44 21.99
N SER A 618 -16.85 27.80 21.45
CA SER A 618 -15.94 26.85 20.83
C SER A 618 -15.55 25.82 21.88
N ILE A 619 -16.05 24.60 21.71
CA ILE A 619 -15.59 23.42 22.45
C ILE A 619 -14.08 23.31 22.19
N ASP A 620 -13.29 23.00 23.23
CA ASP A 620 -11.86 22.78 23.06
C ASP A 620 -11.63 21.52 22.21
N VAL A 621 -10.58 21.48 21.39
CA VAL A 621 -10.30 20.31 20.54
C VAL A 621 -10.11 19.05 21.39
N GLU A 622 -9.50 19.19 22.56
CA GLU A 622 -9.29 18.11 23.54
C GLU A 622 -10.61 17.56 24.11
N ASP A 623 -11.68 18.38 24.15
CA ASP A 623 -13.01 17.95 24.56
C ASP A 623 -13.75 17.14 23.48
N GLU A 624 -13.24 17.08 22.24
CA GLU A 624 -13.93 16.40 21.14
C GLU A 624 -13.57 14.91 20.99
N TYR A 625 -12.46 14.46 21.58
CA TYR A 625 -11.97 13.07 21.47
C TYR A 625 -11.59 12.44 22.83
N ALA A 626 -11.47 11.11 22.89
CA ALA A 626 -11.12 10.36 24.11
C ALA A 626 -10.33 9.08 23.78
N ASP A 627 -9.65 8.51 24.79
CA ASP A 627 -8.92 7.24 24.69
C ASP A 627 -9.86 6.02 24.95
N PHE A 628 -10.20 5.31 23.88
CA PHE A 628 -11.08 4.13 23.90
C PHE A 628 -10.29 2.83 23.63
N THR A 629 -10.70 1.71 24.23
CA THR A 629 -10.19 0.39 23.82
C THR A 629 -10.73 0.00 22.44
N ILE A 630 -10.10 -0.96 21.76
CA ILE A 630 -10.61 -1.45 20.47
C ILE A 630 -12.00 -2.12 20.63
N ASP A 631 -12.30 -2.78 21.74
CA ASP A 631 -13.67 -3.27 22.04
C ASP A 631 -14.69 -2.13 22.08
N GLU A 632 -14.40 -1.05 22.81
CA GLU A 632 -15.28 0.13 22.91
C GLU A 632 -15.49 0.80 21.53
N LEU A 633 -14.48 0.82 20.67
CA LEU A 633 -14.57 1.39 19.31
C LEU A 633 -15.30 0.48 18.33
N ILE A 634 -15.10 -0.83 18.38
CA ILE A 634 -15.69 -1.76 17.40
C ILE A 634 -17.10 -2.19 17.82
N ASN A 635 -17.26 -2.57 19.10
CA ASN A 635 -18.48 -3.14 19.67
C ASN A 635 -19.29 -2.14 20.54
N GLY A 636 -18.85 -0.88 20.63
CA GLY A 636 -19.51 0.17 21.42
C GLY A 636 -19.17 0.14 22.90
N THR A 637 -19.30 1.28 23.59
CA THR A 637 -19.06 1.33 25.04
C THR A 637 -20.16 0.62 25.81
N THR A 638 -19.86 0.13 27.01
CA THR A 638 -20.82 -0.58 27.87
C THR A 638 -22.11 0.21 28.10
N ALA A 639 -22.02 1.55 28.20
CA ALA A 639 -23.18 2.43 28.33
C ALA A 639 -24.06 2.49 27.06
N ALA A 640 -23.48 2.36 25.86
CA ALA A 640 -24.24 2.26 24.61
C ALA A 640 -24.92 0.88 24.48
N ARG A 641 -24.13 -0.19 24.68
CA ARG A 641 -24.60 -1.59 24.63
C ARG A 641 -25.76 -1.86 25.60
N GLN A 642 -25.74 -1.28 26.80
CA GLN A 642 -26.84 -1.37 27.76
C GLN A 642 -28.13 -0.72 27.23
N ARG A 643 -28.06 0.48 26.66
CA ARG A 643 -29.25 1.17 26.11
C ARG A 643 -29.81 0.50 24.87
N GLU A 644 -28.97 -0.15 24.07
CA GLU A 644 -29.40 -0.98 22.94
C GLU A 644 -30.09 -2.27 23.40
N ALA A 645 -29.58 -2.92 24.46
CA ALA A 645 -30.24 -4.06 25.10
C ALA A 645 -31.62 -3.66 25.68
N GLU A 646 -31.72 -2.51 26.35
CA GLU A 646 -32.99 -1.96 26.84
C GLU A 646 -33.96 -1.64 25.70
N ARG A 647 -33.49 -0.99 24.62
CA ARG A 647 -34.29 -0.63 23.44
C ARG A 647 -34.78 -1.84 22.64
N SER A 648 -34.05 -2.95 22.67
CA SER A 648 -34.44 -4.22 22.05
C SER A 648 -35.31 -5.10 22.96
N GLY A 649 -35.59 -4.69 24.19
CA GLY A 649 -36.40 -5.45 25.15
C GLY A 649 -35.67 -6.62 25.81
N SER A 650 -34.33 -6.65 25.76
CA SER A 650 -33.50 -7.64 26.45
C SER A 650 -33.45 -7.37 27.96
N PRO A 651 -33.45 -8.40 28.82
CA PRO A 651 -33.44 -8.21 30.27
C PRO A 651 -32.09 -7.64 30.77
N SER A 652 -32.09 -6.41 31.29
CA SER A 652 -30.90 -5.77 31.86
C SER A 652 -30.63 -6.17 33.31
N SER A 653 -29.36 -6.24 33.69
CA SER A 653 -28.90 -6.50 35.06
C SER A 653 -28.40 -5.22 35.73
N SER A 654 -28.97 -4.93 36.91
CA SER A 654 -28.50 -3.98 37.95
C SER A 654 -27.75 -2.72 37.48
N SER A 655 -28.43 -1.57 37.51
CA SER A 655 -27.84 -0.27 37.17
C SER A 655 -26.75 0.20 38.15
N SER A 656 -25.56 0.47 37.62
CA SER A 656 -24.48 1.20 38.30
C SER A 656 -23.63 2.01 37.30
N SER A 657 -24.28 2.80 36.45
CA SER A 657 -23.60 3.74 35.56
C SER A 657 -22.95 4.89 36.35
N SER A 658 -21.63 5.03 36.21
CA SER A 658 -20.96 6.30 36.50
C SER A 658 -21.37 7.32 35.43
N ALA A 659 -21.75 8.52 35.87
CA ALA A 659 -22.29 9.56 34.99
C ALA A 659 -21.28 10.11 33.97
N ASP A 660 -19.99 9.86 34.20
CA ASP A 660 -18.87 10.45 33.46
C ASP A 660 -18.36 9.59 32.29
N SER A 661 -18.99 8.44 32.01
CA SER A 661 -18.58 7.56 30.91
C SER A 661 -19.13 8.02 29.55
N VAL A 662 -18.21 8.28 28.60
CA VAL A 662 -18.57 8.68 27.23
C VAL A 662 -19.32 7.54 26.52
N GLU A 663 -20.48 7.86 25.95
CA GLU A 663 -21.26 6.94 25.12
C GLU A 663 -20.70 6.95 23.69
N PHE A 664 -20.18 5.82 23.22
CA PHE A 664 -19.78 5.62 21.82
C PHE A 664 -20.51 4.39 21.26
N PRO A 665 -21.16 4.47 20.08
CA PRO A 665 -22.10 3.44 19.62
C PRO A 665 -21.42 2.16 19.13
N GLY A 666 -20.16 2.24 18.67
CA GLY A 666 -19.44 1.14 18.03
C GLY A 666 -19.48 1.24 16.50
N LEU A 667 -18.33 1.00 15.85
CA LEU A 667 -18.22 1.03 14.38
C LEU A 667 -19.02 -0.09 13.71
N LEU A 668 -19.18 -1.25 14.35
CA LEU A 668 -20.03 -2.32 13.81
C LEU A 668 -21.52 -1.99 13.91
N THR A 669 -21.95 -1.30 14.96
CA THR A 669 -23.33 -0.80 15.11
C THR A 669 -23.68 0.14 13.96
N LEU A 670 -22.77 1.07 13.60
CA LEU A 670 -22.93 1.99 12.46
C LEU A 670 -22.92 1.26 11.11
N VAL A 671 -22.19 0.14 10.99
CA VAL A 671 -22.22 -0.74 9.81
C VAL A 671 -23.53 -1.53 9.71
N HIS A 672 -24.07 -2.01 10.84
CA HIS A 672 -25.37 -2.67 10.87
C HIS A 672 -26.51 -1.70 10.57
N ASP A 673 -26.52 -0.50 11.15
CA ASP A 673 -27.43 0.60 10.79
C ASP A 673 -27.37 0.90 9.28
N TYR A 674 -26.18 0.92 8.68
CA TYR A 674 -26.04 1.11 7.23
C TYR A 674 -26.72 -0.02 6.44
N LEU A 675 -26.42 -1.28 6.78
CA LEU A 675 -26.98 -2.46 6.12
C LEU A 675 -28.50 -2.55 6.28
N ASP A 676 -29.03 -2.18 7.45
CA ASP A 676 -30.48 -2.15 7.75
C ASP A 676 -31.18 -0.96 7.06
N SER A 677 -30.44 0.10 6.70
CA SER A 677 -30.94 1.23 5.89
C SER A 677 -31.00 0.96 4.37
N LEU A 678 -30.59 -0.24 3.92
CA LEU A 678 -30.67 -0.64 2.51
C LEU A 678 -32.10 -1.07 2.15
N PRO A 679 -32.61 -0.67 0.97
CA PRO A 679 -33.93 -1.10 0.53
C PRO A 679 -33.96 -2.61 0.24
N ALA A 680 -35.03 -3.27 0.63
CA ALA A 680 -35.37 -4.60 0.13
C ALA A 680 -35.45 -4.57 -1.42
N PRO A 681 -35.05 -5.65 -2.12
CA PRO A 681 -35.01 -5.64 -3.59
C PRO A 681 -36.40 -5.44 -4.16
N ALA A 682 -36.52 -4.53 -5.13
CA ALA A 682 -37.77 -4.37 -5.89
C ALA A 682 -38.13 -5.69 -6.60
N HIS A 683 -39.40 -6.08 -6.58
CA HIS A 683 -39.87 -7.37 -7.06
C HIS A 683 -39.61 -7.59 -8.56
N GLY A 684 -38.52 -8.29 -8.89
CA GLY A 684 -38.32 -8.98 -10.16
C GLY A 684 -38.92 -10.39 -10.11
N ASN A 685 -39.56 -10.84 -11.20
CA ASN A 685 -40.30 -12.11 -11.23
C ASN A 685 -39.40 -13.34 -11.42
N SER A 686 -38.94 -13.94 -10.32
CA SER A 686 -38.79 -15.40 -10.20
C SER A 686 -38.78 -15.84 -8.73
N SER A 687 -38.65 -17.14 -8.46
CA SER A 687 -38.91 -17.74 -7.15
C SER A 687 -37.87 -17.39 -6.07
N SER A 688 -38.37 -16.87 -4.94
CA SER A 688 -37.66 -16.60 -3.67
C SER A 688 -36.63 -15.46 -3.63
N PRO A 689 -37.01 -14.18 -3.85
CA PRO A 689 -36.14 -13.02 -3.59
C PRO A 689 -35.74 -12.83 -2.12
N LEU A 690 -36.57 -13.29 -1.17
CA LEU A 690 -36.35 -13.12 0.28
C LEU A 690 -35.12 -13.88 0.78
N THR A 691 -34.81 -15.06 0.22
CA THR A 691 -33.69 -15.89 0.67
C THR A 691 -32.32 -15.35 0.28
N GLY A 692 -32.22 -14.56 -0.79
CA GLY A 692 -30.95 -14.03 -1.28
C GLY A 692 -30.33 -12.98 -0.35
N LEU A 693 -31.13 -12.03 0.15
CA LEU A 693 -30.64 -11.04 1.12
C LEU A 693 -30.41 -11.65 2.50
N SER A 694 -31.25 -12.59 2.95
CA SER A 694 -31.00 -13.27 4.23
C SER A 694 -29.71 -14.09 4.19
N HIS A 695 -29.39 -14.74 3.07
CA HIS A 695 -28.12 -15.45 2.91
C HIS A 695 -26.95 -14.46 2.89
N SER A 696 -27.00 -13.42 2.05
CA SER A 696 -25.95 -12.40 1.96
C SER A 696 -25.70 -11.73 3.32
N ARG A 697 -26.75 -11.35 4.06
CA ARG A 697 -26.60 -10.77 5.40
C ARG A 697 -26.07 -11.76 6.43
N SER A 698 -26.40 -13.05 6.33
CA SER A 698 -25.83 -14.07 7.21
C SER A 698 -24.32 -14.19 7.01
N GLU A 699 -23.86 -14.21 5.76
CA GLU A 699 -22.43 -14.28 5.42
C GLU A 699 -21.68 -13.00 5.85
N LEU A 700 -22.24 -11.81 5.55
CA LEU A 700 -21.69 -10.54 6.04
C LEU A 700 -21.61 -10.49 7.58
N ASN A 701 -22.58 -11.06 8.29
CA ASN A 701 -22.54 -11.13 9.75
C ASN A 701 -21.42 -12.06 10.26
N LEU A 702 -20.97 -13.09 9.51
CA LEU A 702 -19.80 -13.91 9.89
C LEU A 702 -18.51 -13.08 9.85
N TYR A 703 -18.30 -12.32 8.77
CA TYR A 703 -17.18 -11.40 8.63
C TYR A 703 -17.14 -10.34 9.75
N LEU A 704 -18.28 -9.71 10.04
CA LEU A 704 -18.39 -8.69 11.09
C LEU A 704 -18.21 -9.31 12.49
N SER A 705 -18.64 -10.57 12.70
CA SER A 705 -18.43 -11.30 13.95
C SER A 705 -16.96 -11.61 14.22
N LEU A 706 -16.15 -11.93 13.20
CA LEU A 706 -14.69 -12.09 13.36
C LEU A 706 -14.06 -10.83 13.97
N ILE A 707 -14.40 -9.66 13.42
CA ILE A 707 -13.84 -8.37 13.85
C ILE A 707 -14.34 -8.01 15.25
N SER A 708 -15.63 -8.23 15.53
CA SER A 708 -16.21 -8.10 16.88
C SER A 708 -15.49 -8.96 17.92
N HIS A 709 -15.20 -10.22 17.57
CA HIS A 709 -14.56 -11.19 18.44
C HIS A 709 -13.07 -10.90 18.66
N ARG A 710 -12.35 -10.44 17.64
CA ARG A 710 -10.97 -9.95 17.78
C ARG A 710 -10.88 -8.71 18.67
N ALA A 711 -11.77 -7.74 18.46
CA ALA A 711 -11.83 -6.52 19.27
C ALA A 711 -12.11 -6.78 20.75
N SER A 712 -12.98 -7.76 21.05
CA SER A 712 -13.35 -8.16 22.41
C SER A 712 -12.42 -9.21 23.04
N GLY A 713 -11.40 -9.68 22.32
CA GLY A 713 -10.48 -10.72 22.79
C GLY A 713 -11.10 -12.12 22.90
N ARG A 714 -12.29 -12.34 22.32
CA ARG A 714 -12.92 -13.67 22.18
C ARG A 714 -12.21 -14.53 21.15
N LEU A 715 -11.63 -13.91 20.12
CA LEU A 715 -10.67 -14.51 19.20
C LEU A 715 -9.36 -13.72 19.27
N VAL A 716 -8.22 -14.40 19.14
CA VAL A 716 -6.90 -13.76 19.16
C VAL A 716 -6.49 -13.22 17.79
N THR A 717 -5.51 -12.32 17.73
CA THR A 717 -4.88 -11.90 16.47
C THR A 717 -3.93 -12.96 15.93
N ALA A 718 -3.65 -12.96 14.63
CA ALA A 718 -2.72 -13.90 13.99
C ALA A 718 -1.30 -13.85 14.61
N ALA A 719 -0.86 -12.66 15.06
CA ALA A 719 0.38 -12.49 15.81
C ALA A 719 0.32 -13.17 17.18
N THR A 720 -0.76 -12.96 17.94
CA THR A 720 -0.97 -13.62 19.24
C THR A 720 -1.05 -15.14 19.09
N TYR A 721 -1.75 -15.63 18.06
CA TYR A 721 -1.86 -17.05 17.75
C TYR A 721 -0.50 -17.68 17.43
N SER A 722 0.25 -17.10 16.49
CA SER A 722 1.57 -17.60 16.09
C SER A 722 2.59 -17.52 17.24
N ARG A 723 2.54 -16.45 18.05
CA ARG A 723 3.34 -16.30 19.27
C ARG A 723 3.00 -17.39 20.30
N SER A 724 1.72 -17.72 20.47
CA SER A 724 1.27 -18.76 21.39
C SER A 724 1.70 -20.15 20.91
N PHE A 725 1.56 -20.44 19.61
CA PHE A 725 2.07 -21.66 18.98
C PHE A 725 3.58 -21.82 19.26
N ILE A 726 4.39 -20.82 18.90
CA ILE A 726 5.85 -20.81 19.13
C ILE A 726 6.17 -21.10 20.59
N ARG A 727 5.53 -20.39 21.53
CA ARG A 727 5.81 -20.54 22.97
C ARG A 727 5.34 -21.88 23.55
N SER A 728 4.38 -22.54 22.93
CA SER A 728 3.92 -23.88 23.29
C SER A 728 4.74 -25.02 22.65
N HIS A 729 5.58 -24.71 21.66
CA HIS A 729 6.26 -25.73 20.85
C HIS A 729 7.33 -26.47 21.66
N PRO A 730 7.38 -27.81 21.63
CA PRO A 730 8.32 -28.60 22.46
C PRO A 730 9.83 -28.33 22.24
N LEU A 731 10.20 -27.67 21.13
CA LEU A 731 11.60 -27.30 20.83
C LEU A 731 11.93 -25.83 21.16
N TYR A 732 10.93 -25.02 21.53
CA TYR A 732 11.14 -23.65 21.99
C TYR A 732 11.62 -23.63 23.43
N LYS A 733 12.66 -22.84 23.72
CA LYS A 733 13.40 -22.90 24.99
C LYS A 733 13.05 -21.78 25.98
N GLY A 734 12.07 -20.94 25.66
CA GLY A 734 11.80 -19.71 26.42
C GLY A 734 12.90 -18.66 26.28
N ASP A 735 13.76 -18.77 25.27
CA ASP A 735 14.91 -17.87 25.00
C ASP A 735 14.59 -16.81 23.93
N SER A 736 13.35 -16.80 23.42
CA SER A 736 12.88 -16.03 22.26
C SER A 736 13.48 -16.39 20.91
N PHE A 737 14.28 -17.45 20.81
CA PHE A 737 14.78 -17.96 19.54
C PHE A 737 13.80 -18.97 18.91
N ILE A 738 13.59 -18.83 17.60
CA ILE A 738 12.68 -19.66 16.80
C ILE A 738 13.55 -20.56 15.91
N SER A 739 13.71 -21.84 16.25
CA SER A 739 14.49 -22.77 15.43
C SER A 739 13.83 -23.04 14.07
N LYS A 740 14.56 -23.64 13.12
CA LYS A 740 13.98 -24.02 11.82
C LYS A 740 12.82 -25.00 11.97
N GLU A 741 12.87 -25.92 12.93
CA GLU A 741 11.82 -26.90 13.21
C GLU A 741 10.57 -26.23 13.81
N VAL A 742 10.74 -25.30 14.75
CA VAL A 742 9.63 -24.49 15.30
C VAL A 742 8.96 -23.69 14.17
N CYS A 743 9.76 -23.10 13.27
CA CYS A 743 9.25 -22.37 12.12
C CYS A 743 8.59 -23.28 11.08
N PHE A 744 9.11 -24.50 10.86
CA PHE A 744 8.55 -25.48 9.94
C PHE A 744 7.16 -25.90 10.41
N ASP A 745 7.06 -26.34 11.66
CA ASP A 745 5.82 -26.83 12.24
C ASP A 745 4.79 -25.70 12.37
N LEU A 746 5.21 -24.45 12.67
CA LEU A 746 4.33 -23.27 12.63
C LEU A 746 3.77 -23.02 11.22
N VAL A 747 4.63 -22.96 10.21
CA VAL A 747 4.19 -22.59 8.85
C VAL A 747 3.31 -23.69 8.24
N LYS A 748 3.60 -24.97 8.52
CA LYS A 748 2.70 -26.10 8.20
C LYS A 748 1.36 -26.02 8.95
N HIS A 749 1.37 -25.63 10.21
CA HIS A 749 0.15 -25.48 11.02
C HIS A 749 -0.75 -24.36 10.49
N LEU A 750 -0.19 -23.21 10.10
CA LEU A 750 -0.96 -22.11 9.51
C LEU A 750 -1.58 -22.47 8.15
N ASP A 751 -0.89 -23.25 7.30
CA ASP A 751 -1.48 -23.85 6.09
C ASP A 751 -2.63 -24.82 6.41
N ALA A 752 -2.45 -25.70 7.40
CA ALA A 752 -3.49 -26.64 7.83
C ALA A 752 -4.72 -25.92 8.42
N VAL A 753 -4.53 -24.75 9.02
CA VAL A 753 -5.62 -23.86 9.47
C VAL A 753 -6.32 -23.19 8.26
N GLU A 754 -5.60 -22.64 7.28
CA GLU A 754 -6.22 -22.06 6.06
C GLU A 754 -7.07 -23.08 5.31
N ARG A 755 -6.53 -24.28 5.06
CA ARG A 755 -7.25 -25.32 4.32
C ARG A 755 -8.39 -25.96 5.13
N GLY A 756 -8.49 -25.62 6.43
CA GLY A 756 -9.50 -26.16 7.34
C GLY A 756 -9.25 -27.63 7.72
N ASP A 757 -8.02 -28.13 7.62
CA ASP A 757 -7.64 -29.45 8.14
C ASP A 757 -7.68 -29.46 9.67
N VAL A 758 -7.32 -28.34 10.30
CA VAL A 758 -7.22 -28.15 11.76
C VAL A 758 -8.20 -27.07 12.22
N SER A 759 -8.94 -27.33 13.31
CA SER A 759 -9.73 -26.31 14.01
C SER A 759 -8.83 -25.44 14.89
N ALA A 760 -9.13 -24.14 14.93
CA ALA A 760 -8.41 -23.13 15.70
C ALA A 760 -9.43 -22.17 16.33
N ASP A 761 -10.32 -22.70 17.17
CA ASP A 761 -11.51 -22.01 17.66
C ASP A 761 -11.21 -20.83 18.63
N GLU A 762 -9.94 -20.66 19.03
CA GLU A 762 -9.42 -19.48 19.73
C GLU A 762 -8.96 -18.34 18.81
N PHE A 763 -8.79 -18.62 17.51
CA PHE A 763 -8.26 -17.71 16.49
C PHE A 763 -9.28 -17.40 15.38
N LEU A 764 -10.07 -18.40 14.98
CA LEU A 764 -11.13 -18.32 13.97
C LEU A 764 -12.49 -18.68 14.57
N PRO A 765 -13.62 -18.24 13.98
CA PRO A 765 -14.95 -18.57 14.49
C PRO A 765 -15.20 -20.08 14.52
N ALA A 766 -15.79 -20.58 15.61
CA ALA A 766 -16.13 -21.98 15.77
C ALA A 766 -16.93 -22.51 14.57
N GLY A 767 -16.50 -23.64 14.01
CA GLY A 767 -17.06 -24.22 12.77
C GLY A 767 -16.42 -23.71 11.47
N TYR A 768 -15.49 -22.75 11.52
CA TYR A 768 -14.75 -22.27 10.34
C TYR A 768 -14.15 -23.43 9.51
N ALA A 769 -13.47 -24.37 10.16
CA ALA A 769 -12.81 -25.49 9.48
C ALA A 769 -13.81 -26.38 8.73
N GLU A 770 -15.05 -26.52 9.21
CA GLU A 770 -16.11 -27.24 8.50
C GLU A 770 -16.63 -26.46 7.30
N ARG A 771 -16.94 -25.15 7.47
CA ARG A 771 -17.32 -24.23 6.38
C ARG A 771 -16.26 -24.22 5.28
N ARG A 772 -14.98 -24.11 5.63
CA ARG A 772 -13.84 -24.08 4.69
C ARG A 772 -13.74 -25.35 3.86
N ARG A 773 -13.88 -26.53 4.50
CA ARG A 773 -13.93 -27.84 3.84
C ARG A 773 -15.22 -28.06 3.03
N GLU A 774 -16.33 -27.39 3.36
CA GLU A 774 -17.54 -27.42 2.55
C GLU A 774 -17.38 -26.59 1.28
N LEU A 775 -16.85 -25.38 1.39
CA LEU A 775 -16.63 -24.50 0.24
C LEU A 775 -15.65 -25.12 -0.77
N GLU A 776 -14.55 -25.75 -0.31
CA GLU A 776 -13.67 -26.53 -1.18
C GLU A 776 -14.43 -27.67 -1.90
N ARG A 777 -15.27 -28.43 -1.18
CA ARG A 777 -16.10 -29.50 -1.79
C ARG A 777 -17.09 -28.97 -2.82
N ARG A 778 -17.72 -27.81 -2.58
CA ARG A 778 -18.67 -27.18 -3.51
C ARG A 778 -17.94 -26.70 -4.77
N GLU A 779 -16.77 -26.08 -4.61
CA GLU A 779 -15.91 -25.65 -5.71
C GLU A 779 -15.33 -26.83 -6.53
N CYS A 780 -14.95 -27.93 -5.89
CA CYS A 780 -14.47 -29.14 -6.58
C CYS A 780 -15.57 -29.95 -7.28
N THR A 781 -16.85 -29.73 -6.98
CA THR A 781 -17.98 -30.49 -7.56
C THR A 781 -18.81 -29.71 -8.57
N GLY A 782 -18.40 -28.49 -8.92
CA GLY A 782 -19.08 -27.64 -9.92
C GLY A 782 -20.48 -27.15 -9.52
N ARG A 783 -20.99 -27.52 -8.34
CA ARG A 783 -22.33 -27.17 -7.86
C ARG A 783 -22.34 -25.78 -7.21
N HIS A 784 -22.28 -24.76 -8.06
CA HIS A 784 -22.70 -23.41 -7.69
C HIS A 784 -24.16 -23.41 -7.22
N ASP A 785 -24.50 -22.57 -6.24
CA ASP A 785 -25.90 -22.23 -5.99
C ASP A 785 -26.39 -21.13 -6.96
N GLY A 786 -27.72 -21.05 -7.11
CA GLY A 786 -28.35 -20.36 -8.23
C GLY A 786 -28.31 -18.85 -8.14
N SER A 787 -27.22 -18.24 -8.63
CA SER A 787 -27.13 -16.79 -8.88
C SER A 787 -26.61 -16.38 -10.27
N THR A 788 -26.29 -17.35 -11.15
CA THR A 788 -25.92 -17.12 -12.56
C THR A 788 -26.63 -18.14 -13.47
N PRO A 789 -27.23 -17.75 -14.62
CA PRO A 789 -28.07 -18.65 -15.43
C PRO A 789 -27.28 -19.59 -16.36
N GLY A 790 -27.08 -20.82 -15.87
CA GLY A 790 -26.74 -22.09 -16.53
C GLY A 790 -26.43 -22.20 -18.03
N LEU A 791 -25.39 -22.97 -18.32
CA LEU A 791 -25.28 -23.85 -19.49
C LEU A 791 -25.47 -25.32 -19.07
N GLY A 792 -25.98 -26.15 -19.99
CA GLY A 792 -26.59 -27.44 -19.66
C GLY A 792 -25.63 -28.62 -19.45
N GLU A 793 -26.01 -29.53 -18.56
CA GLU A 793 -25.27 -30.77 -18.27
C GLU A 793 -25.15 -31.68 -19.51
N LYS A 794 -23.94 -32.21 -19.74
CA LYS A 794 -23.71 -33.49 -20.42
C LYS A 794 -22.86 -34.37 -19.54
N GLU A 795 -23.22 -35.65 -19.42
CA GLU A 795 -22.47 -36.64 -18.64
C GLU A 795 -21.14 -36.97 -19.32
N GLU A 796 -20.01 -36.48 -18.79
CA GLU A 796 -18.72 -37.10 -19.05
C GLU A 796 -18.42 -38.19 -18.02
N LYS A 797 -17.86 -39.30 -18.51
CA LYS A 797 -17.56 -40.50 -17.71
C LYS A 797 -16.15 -40.44 -17.12
N GLU A 798 -15.93 -41.25 -16.09
CA GLU A 798 -14.67 -41.37 -15.37
C GLU A 798 -13.43 -41.44 -16.28
N GLY A 799 -12.61 -40.39 -16.28
CA GLY A 799 -11.38 -40.38 -17.07
C GLY A 799 -10.55 -39.11 -16.98
N THR A 800 -9.64 -39.04 -15.99
CA THR A 800 -8.20 -38.71 -16.18
C THR A 800 -7.56 -38.23 -14.88
N ARG A 801 -6.69 -39.06 -14.29
CA ARG A 801 -5.88 -38.73 -13.10
C ARG A 801 -4.53 -38.09 -13.53
N GLY A 802 -4.61 -36.98 -14.27
CA GLY A 802 -3.49 -36.45 -15.07
C GLY A 802 -2.81 -35.15 -14.58
N GLY A 803 -3.61 -34.15 -14.18
CA GLY A 803 -3.22 -32.72 -14.12
C GLY A 803 -2.08 -32.29 -13.17
N MET A 804 -1.35 -33.23 -12.56
CA MET A 804 -0.16 -32.95 -11.74
C MET A 804 1.16 -33.08 -12.52
N LYS A 805 1.14 -33.60 -13.75
CA LYS A 805 2.34 -33.66 -14.63
C LYS A 805 2.43 -32.49 -15.62
N ASP A 806 1.28 -31.97 -16.03
CA ASP A 806 1.21 -31.02 -17.15
C ASP A 806 1.78 -29.65 -16.77
N ALA A 807 1.55 -29.16 -15.54
CA ALA A 807 2.10 -27.88 -15.07
C ALA A 807 3.65 -27.85 -15.08
N ALA A 808 4.31 -28.93 -14.65
CA ALA A 808 5.77 -29.04 -14.71
C ALA A 808 6.29 -29.20 -16.15
N THR A 809 5.55 -29.92 -17.00
CA THR A 809 5.91 -30.12 -18.41
C THR A 809 5.75 -28.84 -19.22
N GLU A 810 4.75 -28.01 -18.91
CA GLU A 810 4.52 -26.72 -19.57
C GLU A 810 5.50 -25.64 -19.06
N ALA A 811 5.88 -25.67 -17.77
CA ALA A 811 7.01 -24.87 -17.27
C ALA A 811 8.32 -25.23 -17.99
N GLU A 812 8.65 -26.52 -18.12
CA GLU A 812 9.79 -26.95 -18.94
C GLU A 812 9.67 -26.53 -20.42
N ARG A 813 8.45 -26.46 -20.97
CA ARG A 813 8.21 -26.09 -22.36
C ARG A 813 8.48 -24.60 -22.60
N VAL A 814 7.89 -23.73 -21.77
CA VAL A 814 8.06 -22.27 -21.84
C VAL A 814 9.51 -21.88 -21.57
N LEU A 815 10.18 -22.54 -20.61
CA LEU A 815 11.60 -22.31 -20.32
C LEU A 815 12.56 -22.83 -21.40
N ARG A 816 12.12 -23.76 -22.28
CA ARG A 816 12.91 -24.26 -23.42
C ARG A 816 12.65 -23.53 -24.74
N SER A 817 11.66 -22.64 -24.80
CA SER A 817 11.35 -21.85 -26.01
C SER A 817 12.11 -20.51 -26.12
N GLU A 818 12.78 -20.06 -25.06
CA GLU A 818 13.58 -18.83 -25.05
C GLU A 818 15.03 -19.12 -24.62
N GLU A 819 15.99 -19.08 -25.55
CA GLU A 819 17.41 -19.18 -25.21
C GLU A 819 17.90 -17.86 -24.57
N TRP A 820 18.29 -17.91 -23.31
CA TRP A 820 18.84 -16.76 -22.58
C TRP A 820 20.36 -16.65 -22.78
N GLU A 821 20.81 -15.68 -23.59
CA GLU A 821 22.22 -15.35 -23.70
C GLU A 821 22.75 -14.70 -22.41
N THR A 822 23.60 -15.42 -21.67
CA THR A 822 24.24 -14.91 -20.44
C THR A 822 25.35 -13.91 -20.76
N ALA A 823 24.99 -12.62 -20.82
CA ALA A 823 25.94 -11.50 -20.91
C ALA A 823 26.69 -11.26 -19.57
N ALA A 824 27.46 -12.24 -19.10
CA ALA A 824 28.03 -12.25 -17.74
C ALA A 824 29.44 -12.87 -17.61
N GLU A 825 30.28 -12.86 -18.65
CA GLU A 825 31.66 -13.33 -18.54
C GLU A 825 32.65 -12.50 -19.37
N HIS A 826 33.44 -11.66 -18.72
CA HIS A 826 34.73 -11.09 -19.19
C HIS A 826 35.46 -10.45 -18.00
N THR A 827 36.48 -11.13 -17.46
CA THR A 827 37.44 -10.57 -16.49
C THR A 827 38.81 -11.22 -16.76
N PRO A 828 39.90 -10.44 -16.89
CA PRO A 828 41.14 -10.96 -17.47
C PRO A 828 41.91 -11.87 -16.51
N PRO A 829 42.62 -12.90 -17.02
CA PRO A 829 43.39 -13.82 -16.19
C PRO A 829 44.67 -13.17 -15.65
N THR A 830 44.94 -13.37 -14.36
CA THR A 830 46.21 -13.02 -13.71
C THR A 830 47.25 -14.15 -13.83
N LEU A 831 48.53 -13.79 -13.68
CA LEU A 831 49.69 -14.66 -13.84
C LEU A 831 49.87 -15.68 -12.70
N GLU A 832 50.45 -16.83 -13.07
CA GLU A 832 51.23 -17.76 -12.22
C GLU A 832 50.45 -18.50 -11.10
N GLU A 833 50.74 -19.75 -10.73
CA GLU A 833 51.86 -20.65 -11.04
C GLU A 833 51.45 -22.14 -10.80
N ARG A 834 51.99 -23.12 -11.55
CA ARG A 834 52.60 -24.39 -11.02
C ARG A 834 52.77 -25.58 -12.00
N SER A 835 54.04 -25.93 -12.23
CA SER A 835 54.62 -27.29 -12.09
C SER A 835 54.02 -28.51 -12.82
N ALA A 836 54.38 -28.64 -14.10
CA ALA A 836 55.16 -29.77 -14.66
C ALA A 836 54.98 -31.23 -14.16
N LYS A 837 54.47 -32.09 -15.06
CA LYS A 837 54.90 -33.47 -15.47
C LYS A 837 53.89 -33.90 -16.56
N GLY A 838 54.19 -34.38 -17.77
CA GLY A 838 55.34 -35.12 -18.29
C GLY A 838 54.96 -36.61 -18.47
N GLY A 839 55.01 -37.25 -19.64
CA GLY A 839 55.29 -36.79 -21.01
C GLY A 839 55.53 -37.96 -22.01
N ALA A 840 55.26 -37.75 -23.30
CA ALA A 840 55.60 -38.63 -24.45
C ALA A 840 55.52 -37.77 -25.73
N GLN A 841 56.52 -37.72 -26.63
CA GLN A 841 56.79 -38.67 -27.73
C GLN A 841 55.55 -39.00 -28.59
N GLY A 842 55.47 -38.64 -29.89
CA GLY A 842 56.34 -37.75 -30.68
C GLY A 842 56.32 -38.03 -32.19
N THR A 843 56.61 -37.00 -33.02
CA THR A 843 56.66 -37.02 -34.51
C THR A 843 55.30 -37.32 -35.19
N SER A 844 54.97 -36.88 -36.40
CA SER A 844 55.73 -36.38 -37.57
C SER A 844 54.76 -35.54 -38.47
N VAL A 845 55.09 -34.82 -39.56
CA VAL A 845 56.35 -34.36 -40.22
C VAL A 845 55.98 -33.28 -41.27
N ARG A 846 56.80 -32.21 -41.44
CA ARG A 846 56.94 -31.29 -42.64
C ARG A 846 55.67 -30.67 -43.27
N SER A 847 55.66 -29.55 -44.01
CA SER A 847 56.57 -28.44 -44.40
C SER A 847 55.68 -27.37 -45.09
N GLY A 848 56.02 -26.09 -45.27
CA GLY A 848 57.24 -25.30 -45.02
C GLY A 848 57.35 -24.18 -46.08
N ASP A 849 58.02 -23.05 -45.77
CA ASP A 849 58.19 -21.84 -46.64
C ASP A 849 56.86 -21.10 -46.99
N ARG A 850 56.78 -19.78 -47.29
CA ARG A 850 57.71 -18.62 -47.20
C ARG A 850 56.93 -17.29 -47.29
N MET A 851 57.54 -16.20 -46.77
CA MET A 851 57.55 -14.77 -47.25
C MET A 851 56.25 -14.10 -47.77
N LYS A 852 55.86 -12.90 -47.28
CA LYS A 852 56.30 -11.55 -47.74
C LYS A 852 56.10 -11.31 -49.27
N GLU A 853 55.54 -10.20 -49.77
CA GLU A 853 55.18 -8.90 -49.16
C GLU A 853 54.27 -8.05 -50.10
N GLU A 854 53.51 -7.09 -49.53
CA GLU A 854 52.85 -5.92 -50.19
C GLU A 854 51.82 -6.20 -51.32
N LYS A 855 50.78 -5.38 -51.58
CA LYS A 855 50.86 -3.99 -52.09
C LYS A 855 49.51 -3.25 -52.20
N ASP A 856 49.63 -1.93 -52.46
CA ASP A 856 48.72 -0.99 -53.15
C ASP A 856 47.29 -0.67 -52.60
N GLN A 857 47.05 0.63 -52.37
CA GLN A 857 45.72 1.28 -52.28
C GLN A 857 45.63 2.35 -53.38
N LEU A 858 44.57 2.41 -54.20
CA LEU A 858 44.30 3.55 -55.10
C LEU A 858 42.84 3.57 -55.64
N LEU A 859 42.24 4.78 -55.65
CA LEU A 859 41.07 5.26 -56.44
C LEU A 859 39.63 4.83 -56.09
N GLY A 860 38.70 5.80 -56.21
CA GLY A 860 37.23 5.68 -56.11
C GLY A 860 36.53 5.61 -57.49
N PRO A 861 35.20 5.87 -57.62
CA PRO A 861 34.53 7.15 -57.24
C PRO A 861 33.11 6.99 -56.60
N GLY A 862 32.33 8.01 -56.23
CA GLY A 862 32.52 9.48 -56.16
C GLY A 862 31.18 10.28 -56.21
N VAL A 863 31.24 11.62 -56.38
CA VAL A 863 30.13 12.59 -56.66
C VAL A 863 29.16 12.88 -55.48
N ARG A 864 28.78 14.12 -55.07
CA ARG A 864 29.08 15.59 -55.26
C ARG A 864 28.22 16.35 -54.17
N VAL A 865 28.28 17.64 -53.79
CA VAL A 865 29.11 18.88 -53.88
C VAL A 865 28.49 19.89 -52.86
N GLY A 866 29.13 20.92 -52.29
CA GLY A 866 30.54 21.35 -52.31
C GLY A 866 30.75 22.89 -52.17
N VAL A 867 32.01 23.30 -51.99
CA VAL A 867 32.63 24.64 -52.26
C VAL A 867 32.52 25.79 -51.21
N GLY A 868 33.69 26.37 -50.84
CA GLY A 868 33.89 27.73 -50.25
C GLY A 868 34.32 27.76 -48.77
N ALA A 869 35.57 27.96 -48.30
CA ALA A 869 36.77 28.76 -48.68
C ALA A 869 36.85 30.17 -48.02
N GLY A 870 37.87 30.46 -47.17
CA GLY A 870 38.06 31.78 -46.51
C GLY A 870 39.25 31.94 -45.54
N VAL A 871 40.27 32.70 -45.95
CA VAL A 871 41.61 32.98 -45.37
C VAL A 871 41.66 33.92 -44.12
N GLY A 872 42.67 33.79 -43.23
CA GLY A 872 43.20 34.85 -42.30
C GLY A 872 43.86 34.27 -41.02
N ARG A 873 45.11 34.56 -40.58
CA ARG A 873 45.79 35.81 -40.11
C ARG A 873 45.15 36.45 -38.85
N GLU A 874 45.87 36.92 -37.82
CA GLU A 874 47.33 37.12 -37.62
C GLU A 874 47.79 37.10 -36.13
N ALA A 875 49.09 37.32 -35.89
CA ALA A 875 49.86 37.16 -34.65
C ALA A 875 49.68 38.24 -33.55
N GLY A 876 50.21 37.97 -32.35
CA GLY A 876 50.45 38.94 -31.27
C GLY A 876 51.15 38.31 -30.06
N ALA A 877 52.16 38.97 -29.47
CA ALA A 877 52.95 38.44 -28.36
C ALA A 877 53.25 39.49 -27.27
N GLY A 878 53.50 39.06 -26.04
CA GLY A 878 53.93 39.91 -24.92
C GLY A 878 54.36 39.07 -23.72
N ALA A 879 55.45 39.47 -23.05
CA ALA A 879 56.04 38.74 -21.94
C ALA A 879 56.17 39.63 -20.68
N GLY A 880 56.14 39.01 -19.51
CA GLY A 880 56.38 39.66 -18.22
C GLY A 880 56.66 38.62 -17.13
N ALA A 881 57.71 38.84 -16.34
CA ALA A 881 58.13 37.93 -15.28
C ALA A 881 57.91 38.56 -13.89
N GLY A 882 57.62 37.73 -12.89
CA GLY A 882 57.50 38.14 -11.50
C GLY A 882 57.48 36.94 -10.57
N ALA A 883 58.42 36.88 -9.62
CA ALA A 883 58.46 35.85 -8.59
C ALA A 883 58.05 36.46 -7.23
N GLY A 884 57.37 35.69 -6.40
CA GLY A 884 56.98 36.11 -5.06
C GLY A 884 56.38 34.95 -4.26
N ALA A 885 57.10 34.51 -3.23
CA ALA A 885 56.57 33.59 -2.23
C ALA A 885 56.00 34.38 -1.05
N GLY A 886 54.90 33.92 -0.46
CA GLY A 886 54.29 34.54 0.70
C GLY A 886 53.29 33.60 1.37
N ALA A 887 53.66 33.05 2.53
CA ALA A 887 52.73 32.34 3.38
C ALA A 887 52.10 33.32 4.40
N GLY A 888 50.81 33.17 4.67
CA GLY A 888 50.08 33.96 5.64
C GLY A 888 48.63 33.48 5.69
N ALA A 889 48.16 33.10 6.88
CA ALA A 889 46.78 32.73 7.10
C ALA A 889 45.96 33.95 7.52
N GLU A 890 44.68 34.00 7.13
CA GLU A 890 43.55 34.09 8.07
C GLU A 890 42.21 34.10 7.32
N GLN A 891 41.25 33.29 7.80
CA GLN A 891 39.79 33.38 7.61
C GLN A 891 39.27 33.31 6.14
N ARG A 892 38.35 32.40 5.79
CA ARG A 892 37.41 31.59 6.59
C ARG A 892 37.43 30.12 6.16
#